data_AF-A0A936L2V8-F1
#
_entry.id   AF-A0A936L2V8-F1
#
_cell.length_a   1.000
_cell.length_b   1.000
_cell.length_c   1.000
_cell.angle_alpha   90.00
_cell.angle_beta   90.00
_cell.angle_gamma   90.00
#
_symmetry.space_group_name_H-M   'P 1'
#
loop_
_entity.id
_entity.type
_entity.pdbx_description
1 polymer ?
#
loop_
_entity_poly.entity_id
_entity_poly.type
_entity_poly.pdbx_seq_one_letter_code
_entity_poly.pdbx_strand_id
1 'polypeptide(L)'
;MKRNAIKLILLSIVILYSQYCYCQTIPTDLLYKKIVVEGEVVAQEFRFRNPDNGLIETLNFIKVKKKIKNVNVTDTIVFITDGGMMDGILETSSHGPNLVIGQKGLFAVDRYEIEKDKLISKFDIDNNIFIDYNTHFQQLCNHYGNNSLSRLLNKQNTPIELSLNTAKEFCIKIDNITTNFNTNTISFDILAKSNQAGIKLSEVSIKVRYPKRNLGDYIVNNVKIEAQKSTILLDNIYELNLSDFTDTIVDIKIHSDCIFPSTRSTYYELDTIFENLIAVTLKVSNWGLLGDLTIEDFQLEGTAKYINETEDCQEFDDLCVENGSFQLGFCDIFQTITAPFGAGIQQEITFKGLNYGFSGKIEIPNADDGGASSITINSNDTRWIKLWSDTEIKVLISSIAPDHPMGSGKWKIKPIINSGCEKDIEIDYAISNTFSASNTERMNSIATSPFAGNDKFKWYIDKTAIETNSFLISQGISYTDVFNVCYQAFCDWEQACGLEFSFEGENVNGNNATDQKYTVTIGDLGGSILANTPTRLSITSCDPSNNAYIDRRLFDSDIIIDENQPWYVSLNPTVPSAKFDLYSVMIHEIGHLLLMKHANQGTMFFMTPSGSNVRSIDSKLLNGIEVQKNRTLNAIGDCLAGFALNTSVAGCTTSTKDDLNINENRIYPNLFYSGAIIQINFEKEFEEIEIYDLKSRLVYQSKTKSRTLFLNDLQAGFYLIKYRTDSNYKIVKFVVL
;
A
#
# COMPACT_ATOMS: atom_id res chain seq x y z
N MET A 1 -42.21 14.85 38.16
CA MET A 1 -42.24 13.89 37.02
C MET A 1 -41.17 14.16 35.95
N LYS A 2 -41.02 15.37 35.40
CA LYS A 2 -40.09 15.65 34.27
C LYS A 2 -38.61 15.30 34.52
N ARG A 3 -38.09 15.48 35.75
CA ARG A 3 -36.67 15.23 36.07
C ARG A 3 -36.28 13.74 36.14
N ASN A 4 -37.24 12.88 36.50
CA ASN A 4 -37.00 11.43 36.55
C ASN A 4 -37.10 10.78 35.16
N ALA A 5 -37.96 11.33 34.28
CA ALA A 5 -38.03 10.90 32.89
C ALA A 5 -36.74 11.19 32.11
N ILE A 6 -36.13 12.37 32.32
CA ILE A 6 -34.86 12.74 31.67
C ILE A 6 -33.70 11.84 32.13
N LYS A 7 -33.63 11.50 33.43
CA LYS A 7 -32.62 10.57 33.95
C LYS A 7 -32.78 9.15 33.37
N LEU A 8 -34.02 8.69 33.21
CA LEU A 8 -34.29 7.37 32.62
C LEU A 8 -33.92 7.35 31.13
N ILE A 9 -34.22 8.41 30.39
CA ILE A 9 -33.85 8.54 28.96
C ILE A 9 -32.33 8.59 28.79
N LEU A 10 -31.62 9.36 29.61
CA LEU A 10 -30.14 9.39 29.57
C LEU A 10 -29.53 8.04 29.94
N LEU A 11 -30.06 7.33 30.93
CA LEU A 11 -29.59 6.00 31.30
C LEU A 11 -29.84 4.98 30.18
N SER A 12 -31.01 5.02 29.53
CA SER A 12 -31.31 4.18 28.36
C SER A 12 -30.41 4.49 27.17
N ILE A 13 -30.10 5.77 26.92
CA ILE A 13 -29.15 6.17 25.87
C ILE A 13 -27.75 5.66 26.20
N VAL A 14 -27.28 5.75 27.45
CA VAL A 14 -25.97 5.23 27.86
C VAL A 14 -25.90 3.71 27.76
N ILE A 15 -26.96 2.98 28.12
CA ILE A 15 -27.04 1.52 27.97
C ILE A 15 -27.09 1.12 26.49
N LEU A 16 -27.82 1.85 25.66
CA LEU A 16 -27.86 1.61 24.21
C LEU A 16 -26.52 1.94 23.55
N TYR A 17 -25.85 3.04 23.95
CA TYR A 17 -24.54 3.43 23.43
C TYR A 17 -23.44 2.48 23.90
N SER A 18 -23.49 1.98 25.13
CA SER A 18 -22.55 0.96 25.60
C SER A 18 -22.77 -0.37 24.91
N GLN A 19 -24.01 -0.80 24.66
CA GLN A 19 -24.28 -1.99 23.85
C GLN A 19 -23.86 -1.81 22.37
N TYR A 20 -23.93 -0.59 21.84
CA TYR A 20 -23.45 -0.26 20.48
C TYR A 20 -21.92 -0.24 20.39
N CYS A 21 -21.21 0.15 21.46
CA CYS A 21 -19.75 0.11 21.53
C CYS A 21 -19.18 -1.28 21.87
N TYR A 22 -19.95 -2.16 22.54
CA TYR A 22 -19.52 -3.52 22.89
C TYR A 22 -19.94 -4.60 21.90
N CYS A 23 -20.77 -4.27 20.91
CA CYS A 23 -21.18 -5.19 19.84
C CYS A 23 -20.52 -4.77 18.52
N GLN A 24 -19.20 -4.85 18.46
CA GLN A 24 -18.50 -4.85 17.18
C GLN A 24 -17.89 -6.24 17.00
N THR A 25 -18.49 -6.95 16.05
CA THR A 25 -18.42 -8.39 15.85
C THR A 25 -17.00 -8.82 15.52
N ILE A 26 -16.47 -9.82 16.26
CA ILE A 26 -15.56 -10.82 15.67
C ILE A 26 -16.12 -11.11 14.26
N PRO A 27 -15.32 -11.04 13.17
CA PRO A 27 -15.82 -11.32 11.82
C PRO A 27 -16.74 -12.53 11.90
N THR A 28 -18.04 -12.34 11.65
CA THR A 28 -19.05 -13.39 11.92
C THR A 28 -18.68 -14.68 11.21
N ASP A 29 -17.93 -14.56 10.12
CA ASP A 29 -17.38 -15.62 9.30
C ASP A 29 -16.45 -16.56 10.08
N LEU A 30 -15.68 -16.05 11.07
CA LEU A 30 -14.86 -16.87 11.96
C LEU A 30 -15.69 -17.84 12.82
N LEU A 31 -16.93 -17.47 13.15
CA LEU A 31 -17.83 -18.35 13.92
C LEU A 31 -18.23 -19.57 13.10
N TYR A 32 -18.37 -19.41 11.77
CA TYR A 32 -18.77 -20.46 10.85
C TYR A 32 -17.61 -21.33 10.38
N LYS A 33 -16.35 -20.87 10.46
CA LYS A 33 -15.19 -21.70 10.09
C LYS A 33 -15.08 -22.95 10.97
N LYS A 34 -14.80 -24.10 10.37
CA LYS A 34 -14.67 -25.37 11.10
C LYS A 34 -13.46 -25.34 12.02
N ILE A 35 -12.32 -24.90 11.51
CA ILE A 35 -11.06 -24.83 12.24
C ILE A 35 -10.67 -23.37 12.40
N VAL A 36 -10.22 -23.01 13.60
CA VAL A 36 -9.62 -21.71 13.90
C VAL A 36 -8.44 -21.95 14.82
N VAL A 37 -7.25 -21.67 14.34
CA VAL A 37 -5.99 -21.88 15.06
C VAL A 37 -5.10 -20.64 14.98
N GLU A 38 -4.35 -20.39 16.03
CA GLU A 38 -3.21 -19.49 15.99
C GLU A 38 -1.95 -20.32 15.68
N GLY A 39 -1.14 -19.86 14.74
CA GLY A 39 0.03 -20.60 14.30
C GLY A 39 1.14 -19.72 13.73
N GLU A 40 2.20 -20.38 13.28
CA GLU A 40 3.35 -19.77 12.61
C GLU A 40 3.75 -20.59 11.39
N VAL A 41 3.97 -19.95 10.25
CA VAL A 41 4.51 -20.61 9.04
C VAL A 41 5.97 -20.99 9.33
N VAL A 42 6.26 -22.28 9.42
CA VAL A 42 7.60 -22.79 9.79
C VAL A 42 8.39 -23.35 8.61
N ALA A 43 7.71 -23.71 7.52
CA ALA A 43 8.34 -24.20 6.31
C ALA A 43 7.45 -23.93 5.09
N GLN A 44 8.07 -23.94 3.90
CA GLN A 44 7.39 -23.87 2.61
C GLN A 44 7.96 -24.95 1.69
N GLU A 45 7.07 -25.63 0.96
CA GLU A 45 7.43 -26.51 -0.15
C GLU A 45 6.69 -26.04 -1.41
N PHE A 46 7.26 -26.29 -2.58
CA PHE A 46 6.66 -25.92 -3.86
C PHE A 46 6.33 -27.19 -4.64
N ARG A 47 5.21 -27.18 -5.39
CA ARG A 47 4.87 -28.23 -6.34
C ARG A 47 4.10 -27.68 -7.54
N PHE A 48 4.05 -28.44 -8.63
CA PHE A 48 3.06 -28.22 -9.67
C PHE A 48 1.68 -28.66 -9.17
N ARG A 49 0.67 -27.79 -9.31
CA ARG A 49 -0.74 -28.11 -9.03
C ARG A 49 -1.20 -29.29 -9.89
N ASN A 50 -0.91 -29.19 -11.18
CA ASN A 50 -1.08 -30.23 -12.17
C ASN A 50 0.17 -30.24 -13.08
N PRO A 51 0.89 -31.37 -13.20
CA PRO A 51 2.04 -31.47 -14.11
C PRO A 51 1.76 -31.03 -15.54
N ASP A 52 0.51 -31.15 -16.00
CA ASP A 52 0.12 -30.87 -17.39
C ASP A 52 -0.09 -29.37 -17.68
N ASN A 53 -0.47 -28.56 -16.67
CA ASN A 53 -0.69 -27.12 -16.83
C ASN A 53 0.45 -26.26 -16.27
N GLY A 54 1.35 -26.87 -15.50
CA GLY A 54 2.57 -26.24 -14.99
C GLY A 54 2.36 -25.09 -14.01
N LEU A 55 1.14 -24.91 -13.45
CA LEU A 55 0.87 -23.94 -12.38
C LEU A 55 1.57 -24.34 -11.10
N ILE A 56 2.15 -23.37 -10.40
CA ILE A 56 2.93 -23.60 -9.17
C ILE A 56 2.04 -23.29 -7.95
N GLU A 57 2.12 -24.14 -6.94
CA GLU A 57 1.52 -23.91 -5.63
C GLU A 57 2.58 -23.99 -4.53
N THR A 58 2.38 -23.18 -3.48
CA THR A 58 3.20 -23.16 -2.27
C THR A 58 2.45 -23.82 -1.12
N LEU A 59 3.04 -24.86 -0.54
CA LEU A 59 2.56 -25.54 0.65
C LEU A 59 3.16 -24.85 1.88
N ASN A 60 2.35 -24.10 2.61
CA ASN A 60 2.76 -23.40 3.81
C ASN A 60 2.50 -24.27 5.03
N PHE A 61 3.56 -24.74 5.69
CA PHE A 61 3.46 -25.56 6.89
C PHE A 61 3.32 -24.66 8.10
N ILE A 62 2.15 -24.68 8.73
CA ILE A 62 1.83 -23.83 9.88
C ILE A 62 1.87 -24.68 11.15
N LYS A 63 2.81 -24.36 12.04
CA LYS A 63 2.87 -24.95 13.37
C LYS A 63 1.79 -24.32 14.25
N VAL A 64 0.85 -25.15 14.71
CA VAL A 64 -0.26 -24.72 15.56
C VAL A 64 0.26 -24.43 16.97
N LYS A 65 0.06 -23.21 17.45
CA LYS A 65 0.41 -22.79 18.82
C LYS A 65 -0.77 -22.88 19.76
N LYS A 66 -1.94 -22.49 19.28
CA LYS A 66 -3.16 -22.45 20.07
C LYS A 66 -4.36 -22.80 19.21
N LYS A 67 -5.21 -23.69 19.72
CA LYS A 67 -6.49 -24.05 19.11
C LYS A 67 -7.55 -23.13 19.69
N ILE A 68 -8.23 -22.35 18.86
CA ILE A 68 -9.27 -21.41 19.30
C ILE A 68 -10.63 -22.11 19.28
N LYS A 69 -10.93 -22.87 18.23
CA LYS A 69 -12.12 -23.73 18.15
C LYS A 69 -11.72 -25.17 18.49
N ASN A 70 -12.57 -25.87 19.25
CA ASN A 70 -12.28 -27.17 19.84
C ASN A 70 -12.30 -28.31 18.80
N VAL A 71 -11.30 -28.31 17.91
CA VAL A 71 -11.15 -29.29 16.82
C VAL A 71 -9.88 -30.11 17.06
N ASN A 72 -9.95 -31.41 16.76
CA ASN A 72 -8.79 -32.30 16.72
C ASN A 72 -7.94 -32.00 15.48
N VAL A 73 -7.18 -30.91 15.55
CA VAL A 73 -6.14 -30.56 14.57
C VAL A 73 -4.79 -31.08 15.05
N THR A 74 -3.97 -31.56 14.12
CA THR A 74 -2.56 -31.88 14.35
C THR A 74 -1.75 -30.65 14.76
N ASP A 75 -0.54 -30.86 15.26
CA ASP A 75 0.38 -29.76 15.64
C ASP A 75 0.88 -28.96 14.43
N THR A 76 0.62 -29.45 13.22
CA THR A 76 0.94 -28.77 11.97
C THR A 76 -0.21 -28.92 10.99
N ILE A 77 -0.60 -27.81 10.36
CA ILE A 77 -1.53 -27.77 9.23
C ILE A 77 -0.79 -27.28 7.98
N VAL A 78 -1.26 -27.67 6.81
CA VAL A 78 -0.70 -27.21 5.53
C VAL A 78 -1.72 -26.33 4.84
N PHE A 79 -1.26 -25.16 4.40
CA PHE A 79 -2.09 -24.17 3.74
C PHE A 79 -1.51 -23.88 2.36
N ILE A 80 -2.26 -24.21 1.32
CA ILE A 80 -1.79 -24.10 -0.06
C ILE A 80 -2.17 -22.73 -0.59
N THR A 81 -1.19 -22.00 -1.09
CA THR A 81 -1.38 -20.71 -1.79
C THR A 81 -0.89 -20.83 -3.22
N ASP A 82 -1.46 -20.01 -4.10
CA ASP A 82 -1.11 -19.98 -5.52
C ASP A 82 0.22 -19.26 -5.74
N GLY A 83 1.01 -19.72 -6.72
CA GLY A 83 2.35 -19.22 -6.97
C GLY A 83 3.43 -19.91 -6.13
N GLY A 84 4.67 -19.49 -6.33
CA GLY A 84 5.86 -20.09 -5.72
C GLY A 84 7.05 -20.10 -6.67
N MET A 85 8.14 -20.75 -6.27
CA MET A 85 9.34 -20.87 -7.10
C MET A 85 9.65 -22.34 -7.40
N MET A 86 9.75 -22.68 -8.69
CA MET A 86 10.10 -24.03 -9.16
C MET A 86 10.89 -23.95 -10.45
N ASP A 87 11.96 -24.74 -10.57
CA ASP A 87 12.76 -24.89 -11.80
C ASP A 87 13.20 -23.58 -12.48
N GLY A 88 13.59 -22.59 -11.68
CA GLY A 88 14.03 -21.29 -12.20
C GLY A 88 12.91 -20.35 -12.65
N ILE A 89 11.65 -20.71 -12.37
CA ILE A 89 10.46 -19.90 -12.62
C ILE A 89 9.84 -19.48 -11.29
N LEU A 90 9.56 -18.19 -11.16
CA LEU A 90 8.69 -17.66 -10.10
C LEU A 90 7.31 -17.44 -10.68
N GLU A 91 6.29 -17.98 -10.03
CA GLU A 91 4.89 -17.68 -10.32
C GLU A 91 4.31 -16.83 -9.20
N THR A 92 3.54 -15.80 -9.55
CA THR A 92 2.80 -14.95 -8.64
C THR A 92 1.34 -14.85 -9.09
N SER A 93 0.41 -14.81 -8.15
CA SER A 93 -1.01 -14.51 -8.43
C SER A 93 -1.33 -13.06 -8.08
N SER A 94 -2.24 -12.41 -8.82
CA SER A 94 -2.66 -11.03 -8.52
C SER A 94 -3.51 -10.92 -7.26
N HIS A 95 -4.33 -11.94 -6.96
CA HIS A 95 -5.29 -11.91 -5.84
C HIS A 95 -5.11 -13.06 -4.83
N GLY A 96 -3.92 -13.67 -4.78
CA GLY A 96 -3.58 -14.75 -3.84
C GLY A 96 -2.79 -14.26 -2.62
N PRO A 97 -3.03 -14.79 -1.40
CA PRO A 97 -2.22 -14.44 -0.25
C PRO A 97 -0.82 -15.01 -0.42
N ASN A 98 0.18 -14.21 -0.05
CA ASN A 98 1.56 -14.65 0.01
C ASN A 98 1.94 -14.82 1.48
N LEU A 99 2.14 -16.08 1.88
CA LEU A 99 2.65 -16.38 3.21
C LEU A 99 4.19 -16.42 3.18
N VAL A 100 4.83 -16.06 4.29
CA VAL A 100 6.30 -16.14 4.44
C VAL A 100 6.69 -16.94 5.67
N ILE A 101 7.83 -17.63 5.63
CA ILE A 101 8.36 -18.35 6.78
C ILE A 101 8.59 -17.37 7.95
N GLY A 102 8.14 -17.75 9.14
CA GLY A 102 8.16 -16.95 10.37
C GLY A 102 6.88 -16.13 10.61
N GLN A 103 6.00 -16.04 9.61
CA GLN A 103 4.74 -15.28 9.73
C GLN A 103 3.81 -15.93 10.75
N LYS A 104 3.27 -15.12 11.66
CA LYS A 104 2.39 -15.55 12.75
C LYS A 104 1.00 -14.97 12.53
N GLY A 105 -0.02 -15.76 12.77
CA GLY A 105 -1.38 -15.27 12.61
C GLY A 105 -2.44 -16.25 13.06
N LEU A 106 -3.69 -15.82 12.85
CA LEU A 106 -4.86 -16.65 12.95
C LEU A 106 -5.16 -17.28 11.59
N PHE A 107 -5.32 -18.59 11.55
CA PHE A 107 -5.68 -19.35 10.37
C PHE A 107 -7.03 -20.02 10.63
N ALA A 108 -8.01 -19.68 9.80
CA ALA A 108 -9.34 -20.26 9.85
C ALA A 108 -9.65 -20.98 8.53
N VAL A 109 -10.21 -22.18 8.64
CA VAL A 109 -10.40 -23.11 7.52
C VAL A 109 -11.79 -23.73 7.61
N ASP A 110 -12.51 -23.75 6.48
CA ASP A 110 -13.77 -24.49 6.34
C ASP A 110 -13.65 -25.78 5.50
N ARG A 111 -12.87 -25.75 4.41
CA ARG A 111 -12.63 -26.91 3.55
C ARG A 111 -11.20 -27.43 3.74
N TYR A 112 -11.07 -28.72 4.04
CA TYR A 112 -9.77 -29.36 4.18
C TYR A 112 -9.85 -30.84 3.82
N GLU A 113 -8.70 -31.38 3.43
CA GLU A 113 -8.47 -32.80 3.23
C GLU A 113 -7.47 -33.30 4.29
N ILE A 114 -7.54 -34.60 4.60
CA ILE A 114 -6.56 -35.25 5.48
C ILE A 114 -5.70 -36.17 4.61
N GLU A 115 -4.44 -35.81 4.41
CA GLU A 115 -3.47 -36.62 3.67
C GLU A 115 -2.31 -36.99 4.61
N LYS A 116 -2.06 -38.29 4.83
CA LYS A 116 -0.95 -38.79 5.68
C LYS A 116 -0.85 -38.10 7.04
N ASP A 117 -1.98 -38.03 7.74
CA ASP A 117 -2.15 -37.35 9.04
C ASP A 117 -1.91 -35.83 9.03
N LYS A 118 -1.80 -35.19 7.87
CA LYS A 118 -1.75 -33.73 7.74
C LYS A 118 -3.11 -33.20 7.30
N LEU A 119 -3.55 -32.14 7.96
CA LEU A 119 -4.67 -31.36 7.49
C LEU A 119 -4.21 -30.38 6.42
N ILE A 120 -4.76 -30.51 5.22
CA ILE A 120 -4.40 -29.70 4.05
C ILE A 120 -5.60 -28.87 3.65
N SER A 121 -5.43 -27.56 3.60
CA SER A 121 -6.42 -26.63 3.05
C SER A 121 -5.80 -25.89 1.89
N LYS A 122 -6.49 -25.83 0.76
CA LYS A 122 -6.21 -24.81 -0.25
C LYS A 122 -6.80 -23.49 0.23
N PHE A 123 -6.07 -22.39 0.05
CA PHE A 123 -6.61 -21.08 0.31
C PHE A 123 -7.65 -20.74 -0.73
N ASP A 124 -8.81 -20.37 -0.23
CA ASP A 124 -9.91 -19.81 -0.98
C ASP A 124 -10.51 -18.76 -0.05
N ILE A 125 -10.59 -17.52 -0.52
CA ILE A 125 -11.00 -16.37 0.28
C ILE A 125 -12.40 -16.54 0.90
N ASP A 126 -13.28 -17.31 0.25
CA ASP A 126 -14.60 -17.60 0.80
C ASP A 126 -14.52 -18.64 1.93
N ASN A 127 -13.60 -19.59 1.82
CA ASN A 127 -13.51 -20.76 2.71
C ASN A 127 -12.45 -20.60 3.80
N ASN A 128 -11.52 -19.65 3.66
CA ASN A 128 -10.37 -19.47 4.52
C ASN A 128 -10.22 -18.02 4.96
N ILE A 129 -9.79 -17.82 6.20
CA ILE A 129 -9.44 -16.50 6.71
C ILE A 129 -8.04 -16.59 7.29
N PHE A 130 -7.18 -15.66 6.90
CA PHE A 130 -5.88 -15.45 7.53
C PHE A 130 -5.85 -14.05 8.13
N ILE A 131 -5.46 -13.94 9.41
CA ILE A 131 -5.27 -12.66 10.09
C ILE A 131 -3.85 -12.61 10.62
N ASP A 132 -3.01 -11.75 10.03
CA ASP A 132 -1.63 -11.55 10.47
C ASP A 132 -1.58 -10.81 11.81
N TYR A 133 -0.77 -11.30 12.75
CA TYR A 133 -0.58 -10.68 14.06
C TYR A 133 0.26 -9.40 14.01
N ASN A 134 1.07 -9.21 12.98
CA ASN A 134 1.94 -8.04 12.86
C ASN A 134 1.19 -6.79 12.38
N THR A 135 0.15 -6.93 11.56
CA THR A 135 -0.58 -5.80 10.96
C THR A 135 -1.98 -5.60 11.54
N HIS A 136 -2.74 -6.67 11.75
CA HIS A 136 -4.17 -6.56 12.11
C HIS A 136 -4.43 -6.66 13.62
N PHE A 137 -3.63 -7.45 14.35
CA PHE A 137 -3.89 -7.70 15.76
C PHE A 137 -3.60 -6.49 16.67
N GLN A 138 -2.65 -5.61 16.30
CA GLN A 138 -2.39 -4.38 17.08
C GLN A 138 -3.54 -3.37 16.99
N GLN A 139 -4.20 -3.24 15.83
CA GLN A 139 -5.39 -2.39 15.69
C GLN A 139 -6.55 -2.95 16.53
N LEU A 140 -6.73 -4.27 16.53
CA LEU A 140 -7.66 -5.00 17.38
C LEU A 140 -7.30 -4.98 18.88
N CYS A 141 -6.06 -4.67 19.28
CA CYS A 141 -5.72 -4.47 20.70
C CYS A 141 -5.86 -3.02 21.13
N ASN A 142 -5.41 -2.07 20.29
CA ASN A 142 -5.46 -0.64 20.56
C ASN A 142 -6.89 -0.10 20.59
N HIS A 143 -7.80 -0.67 19.80
CA HIS A 143 -9.20 -0.28 19.76
C HIS A 143 -10.02 -0.83 20.96
N TYR A 144 -9.61 -1.96 21.54
CA TYR A 144 -10.36 -2.64 22.61
C TYR A 144 -9.80 -2.40 24.03
N GLY A 145 -8.69 -1.67 24.14
CA GLY A 145 -8.19 -0.98 25.34
C GLY A 145 -8.21 -1.77 26.65
N ASN A 146 -7.05 -2.20 27.16
CA ASN A 146 -6.94 -2.94 28.41
C ASN A 146 -7.29 -2.16 29.71
N ASN A 147 -7.57 -0.84 29.73
CA ASN A 147 -7.64 -0.05 30.99
C ASN A 147 -8.46 1.27 31.02
N SER A 148 -9.34 1.55 30.05
CA SER A 148 -9.90 2.90 29.86
C SER A 148 -11.28 3.16 30.52
N LEU A 149 -11.36 3.19 31.87
CA LEU A 149 -12.58 3.62 32.59
C LEU A 149 -12.33 4.58 33.79
N SER A 150 -11.10 5.05 34.03
CA SER A 150 -10.78 5.69 35.32
C SER A 150 -10.40 7.18 35.31
N ARG A 151 -10.57 7.95 34.22
CA ARG A 151 -10.22 9.38 34.21
C ARG A 151 -11.11 10.28 33.36
N LEU A 152 -12.36 10.44 33.75
CA LEU A 152 -13.23 11.51 33.22
C LEU A 152 -14.11 12.09 34.34
N LEU A 153 -13.50 12.71 35.36
CA LEU A 153 -14.23 13.61 36.27
C LEU A 153 -13.34 14.77 36.76
N ASN A 154 -13.86 15.98 36.51
CA ASN A 154 -13.72 17.26 37.23
C ASN A 154 -12.68 18.30 36.76
N LYS A 155 -13.20 19.38 36.15
CA LYS A 155 -12.75 20.76 36.39
C LYS A 155 -13.97 21.70 36.32
N GLN A 156 -14.15 22.53 37.35
CA GLN A 156 -15.03 23.71 37.35
C GLN A 156 -14.15 24.96 37.52
N ASN A 157 -14.49 26.02 36.77
CA ASN A 157 -13.83 27.32 36.80
C ASN A 157 -14.52 28.29 37.78
N THR A 158 -13.73 29.16 38.41
CA THR A 158 -14.18 30.37 39.12
C THR A 158 -13.47 31.60 38.52
N PRO A 159 -14.13 32.77 38.40
CA PRO A 159 -13.51 33.98 37.89
C PRO A 159 -12.88 34.83 39.01
N ILE A 160 -11.82 35.57 38.68
CA ILE A 160 -11.14 36.54 39.55
C ILE A 160 -11.39 37.96 39.01
N GLU A 161 -11.72 38.89 39.90
CA GLU A 161 -11.80 40.33 39.64
C GLU A 161 -10.43 41.01 39.89
N LEU A 162 -10.06 41.98 39.05
CA LEU A 162 -8.85 42.79 39.22
C LEU A 162 -9.12 44.02 40.11
N SER A 163 -8.24 44.23 41.10
CA SER A 163 -8.02 45.54 41.73
C SER A 163 -6.64 46.07 41.34
N LEU A 164 -6.56 47.36 40.98
CA LEU A 164 -5.31 48.07 40.73
C LEU A 164 -4.46 48.12 42.01
N ASN A 165 -3.36 47.38 42.01
CA ASN A 165 -2.43 47.30 43.12
C ASN A 165 -1.18 48.11 42.80
N THR A 166 -0.78 49.02 43.69
CA THR A 166 0.52 49.72 43.67
C THR A 166 1.62 48.89 44.35
N ALA A 167 1.41 47.59 44.46
CA ALA A 167 2.26 46.61 45.11
C ALA A 167 3.55 46.36 44.31
N LYS A 168 4.67 46.15 45.01
CA LYS A 168 5.93 45.71 44.40
C LYS A 168 5.83 44.22 44.09
N GLU A 169 5.93 43.88 42.83
CA GLU A 169 5.72 42.53 42.31
C GLU A 169 7.03 41.98 41.76
N PHE A 170 7.38 40.76 42.16
CA PHE A 170 8.46 39.99 41.57
C PHE A 170 7.87 39.00 40.58
N CYS A 171 8.32 39.04 39.33
CA CYS A 171 7.78 38.20 38.27
C CYS A 171 8.83 37.19 37.82
N ILE A 172 8.43 35.93 37.66
CA ILE A 172 9.28 34.87 37.09
C ILE A 172 8.66 34.25 35.85
N LYS A 173 9.50 33.76 34.95
CA LYS A 173 9.12 33.05 33.72
C LYS A 173 10.15 31.99 33.40
N ILE A 174 9.72 30.85 32.86
CA ILE A 174 10.63 29.88 32.23
C ILE A 174 10.71 30.17 30.73
N ASP A 175 11.92 30.23 30.18
CA ASP A 175 12.16 30.51 28.76
C ASP A 175 13.39 29.75 28.22
N ASN A 176 13.74 29.95 26.94
CA ASN A 176 14.94 29.40 26.29
C ASN A 176 15.05 27.87 26.40
N ILE A 177 13.93 27.18 26.26
CA ILE A 177 13.83 25.75 26.46
C ILE A 177 14.49 25.03 25.27
N THR A 178 15.46 24.18 25.56
CA THR A 178 16.19 23.36 24.59
C THR A 178 16.20 21.90 25.06
N THR A 179 16.17 20.97 24.11
CA THR A 179 16.20 19.53 24.41
C THR A 179 17.42 18.88 23.80
N ASN A 180 17.99 17.92 24.51
CA ASN A 180 19.08 17.08 24.04
C ASN A 180 18.71 15.61 24.26
N PHE A 181 18.18 15.00 23.20
CA PHE A 181 17.74 13.61 23.20
C PHE A 181 18.91 12.61 23.33
N ASN A 182 20.16 13.02 23.05
CA ASN A 182 21.32 12.14 23.19
C ASN A 182 21.72 11.95 24.66
N THR A 183 21.70 13.04 25.42
CA THR A 183 22.02 13.04 26.86
C THR A 183 20.79 12.80 27.73
N ASN A 184 19.61 12.72 27.11
CA ASN A 184 18.32 12.74 27.78
C ASN A 184 18.18 13.96 28.70
N THR A 185 18.51 15.16 28.23
CA THR A 185 18.38 16.38 29.02
C THR A 185 17.46 17.44 28.40
N ILE A 186 16.85 18.27 29.26
CA ILE A 186 16.12 19.48 28.91
C ILE A 186 16.82 20.63 29.61
N SER A 187 17.20 21.68 28.88
CA SER A 187 17.78 22.89 29.46
C SER A 187 16.85 24.07 29.25
N PHE A 188 16.72 24.96 30.23
CA PHE A 188 15.89 26.16 30.14
C PHE A 188 16.40 27.22 31.13
N ASP A 189 15.99 28.47 30.92
CA ASP A 189 16.31 29.57 31.83
C ASP A 189 15.08 29.90 32.68
N ILE A 190 15.30 30.19 33.96
CA ILE A 190 14.34 30.93 34.78
C ILE A 190 14.75 32.39 34.69
N LEU A 191 13.85 33.21 34.17
CA LEU A 191 13.99 34.65 34.07
C LEU A 191 13.25 35.32 35.22
N ALA A 192 13.72 36.48 35.64
CA ALA A 192 13.02 37.32 36.60
C ALA A 192 12.99 38.79 36.18
N LYS A 193 11.97 39.51 36.64
CA LYS A 193 11.84 40.96 36.58
C LYS A 193 11.11 41.50 37.80
N SER A 194 11.13 42.81 37.99
CA SER A 194 10.27 43.52 38.92
C SER A 194 9.27 44.37 38.15
N ASN A 195 8.09 44.64 38.69
CA ASN A 195 7.18 45.63 38.09
C ASN A 195 7.69 47.08 38.24
N GLN A 196 8.77 47.30 38.98
CA GLN A 196 9.46 48.58 39.16
C GLN A 196 10.98 48.40 38.99
N ALA A 197 11.61 49.25 38.19
CA ALA A 197 13.06 49.24 38.02
C ALA A 197 13.80 49.74 39.27
N GLY A 198 15.04 49.28 39.47
CA GLY A 198 15.92 49.72 40.55
C GLY A 198 15.70 49.00 41.88
N ILE A 199 14.87 47.96 41.92
CA ILE A 199 14.65 47.16 43.13
C ILE A 199 15.82 46.18 43.31
N LYS A 200 16.52 46.28 44.43
CA LYS A 200 17.67 45.42 44.75
C LYS A 200 17.24 44.06 45.26
N LEU A 201 17.38 43.01 44.46
CA LEU A 201 16.96 41.65 44.81
C LEU A 201 17.83 41.08 45.93
N SER A 202 17.25 40.54 47.00
CA SER A 202 18.01 39.96 48.12
C SER A 202 17.90 38.44 48.19
N GLU A 203 16.68 37.92 48.31
CA GLU A 203 16.43 36.48 48.46
C GLU A 203 15.32 36.03 47.52
N VAL A 204 15.40 34.79 47.06
CA VAL A 204 14.34 34.14 46.28
C VAL A 204 14.24 32.68 46.71
N SER A 205 13.03 32.20 46.98
CA SER A 205 12.74 30.77 47.14
C SER A 205 11.67 30.39 46.14
N ILE A 206 12.02 29.52 45.18
CA ILE A 206 11.11 29.03 44.15
C ILE A 206 10.91 27.53 44.36
N LYS A 207 9.67 27.12 44.59
CA LYS A 207 9.21 25.74 44.59
C LYS A 207 8.66 25.41 43.22
N VAL A 208 9.27 24.43 42.57
CA VAL A 208 8.87 23.94 41.27
C VAL A 208 8.30 22.54 41.43
N ARG A 209 6.98 22.39 41.25
CA ARG A 209 6.37 21.08 41.09
C ARG A 209 6.72 20.53 39.71
N TYR A 210 7.02 19.25 39.61
CA TYR A 210 7.39 18.61 38.35
C TYR A 210 6.69 17.26 38.15
N PRO A 211 6.53 16.81 36.88
CA PRO A 211 5.86 15.55 36.58
C PRO A 211 6.77 14.35 36.87
N LYS A 212 6.48 13.67 37.99
CA LYS A 212 7.09 12.40 38.42
C LYS A 212 7.25 11.36 37.33
N ARG A 213 6.28 11.26 36.43
CA ARG A 213 6.25 10.26 35.35
C ARG A 213 7.44 10.38 34.40
N ASN A 214 7.90 11.60 34.11
CA ASN A 214 8.94 11.86 33.12
C ASN A 214 10.32 12.01 33.76
N LEU A 215 10.39 12.64 34.93
CA LEU A 215 11.66 12.94 35.62
C LEU A 215 12.00 11.94 36.74
N GLY A 216 11.04 11.14 37.20
CA GLY A 216 11.18 10.28 38.38
C GLY A 216 10.97 11.06 39.69
N ASP A 217 11.46 10.51 40.79
CA ASP A 217 11.35 11.11 42.14
C ASP A 217 12.64 11.77 42.56
N TYR A 218 12.55 12.70 43.52
CA TYR A 218 13.69 13.29 44.23
C TYR A 218 14.82 13.71 43.26
N ILE A 219 14.49 14.58 42.31
CA ILE A 219 15.37 14.91 41.18
C ILE A 219 16.69 15.56 41.63
N VAL A 220 16.75 16.22 42.78
CA VAL A 220 18.01 16.77 43.31
C VAL A 220 18.89 15.63 43.86
N ASN A 221 18.35 14.83 44.78
CA ASN A 221 19.09 13.71 45.39
C ASN A 221 19.55 12.67 44.36
N ASN A 222 18.78 12.49 43.29
CA ASN A 222 19.11 11.59 42.18
C ASN A 222 19.95 12.23 41.07
N VAL A 223 20.44 13.46 41.26
CA VAL A 223 21.32 14.19 40.32
C VAL A 223 20.68 14.28 38.91
N LYS A 224 19.39 14.61 38.89
CA LYS A 224 18.60 14.81 37.68
C LYS A 224 18.24 16.27 37.42
N ILE A 225 18.65 17.19 38.29
CA ILE A 225 18.57 18.63 38.08
C ILE A 225 19.90 19.26 38.42
N GLU A 226 20.34 20.18 37.57
CA GLU A 226 21.44 21.10 37.82
C GLU A 226 20.92 22.52 37.58
N ALA A 227 21.34 23.47 38.41
CA ALA A 227 21.05 24.87 38.22
C ALA A 227 22.33 25.69 38.39
N GLN A 228 22.51 26.67 37.52
CA GLN A 228 23.67 27.55 37.50
C GLN A 228 23.21 29.00 37.63
N LYS A 229 23.96 29.79 38.40
CA LYS A 229 23.75 31.24 38.50
C LYS A 229 23.83 31.87 37.11
N SER A 230 22.94 32.82 36.84
CA SER A 230 22.98 33.61 35.62
C SER A 230 23.07 35.11 35.94
N THR A 231 22.77 35.98 34.98
CA THR A 231 22.99 37.44 35.02
C THR A 231 22.65 38.08 36.36
N ILE A 232 21.45 37.84 36.91
CA ILE A 232 20.97 38.46 38.15
C ILE A 232 21.79 38.01 39.38
N LEU A 233 22.38 36.81 39.34
CA LEU A 233 23.02 36.15 40.49
C LEU A 233 24.54 35.99 40.36
N LEU A 234 25.18 36.68 39.41
CA LEU A 234 26.62 36.53 39.14
C LEU A 234 27.50 36.97 40.31
N ASP A 235 27.01 37.88 41.15
CA ASP A 235 27.76 38.32 42.32
C ASP A 235 27.88 37.19 43.38
N ASN A 236 28.96 37.24 44.15
CA ASN A 236 29.27 36.24 45.17
C ASN A 236 28.40 36.37 46.42
N ILE A 237 27.67 37.47 46.59
CA ILE A 237 26.73 37.62 47.71
C ILE A 237 25.54 36.64 47.62
N TYR A 238 25.21 36.14 46.43
CA TYR A 238 24.10 35.21 46.25
C TYR A 238 24.62 33.77 46.41
N GLU A 239 23.89 32.92 47.12
CA GLU A 239 24.13 31.48 47.19
C GLU A 239 22.95 30.74 46.57
N LEU A 240 23.21 29.89 45.59
CA LEU A 240 22.19 29.06 44.92
C LEU A 240 22.23 27.65 45.50
N ASN A 241 21.13 27.23 46.11
CA ASN A 241 20.96 25.92 46.71
C ASN A 241 19.73 25.22 46.13
N LEU A 242 19.88 23.94 45.79
CA LEU A 242 18.80 23.07 45.35
C LEU A 242 18.51 22.03 46.42
N SER A 243 17.25 21.75 46.68
CA SER A 243 16.84 20.66 47.58
C SER A 243 15.50 20.07 47.17
N ASP A 244 15.29 18.77 47.40
CA ASP A 244 13.97 18.17 47.21
C ASP A 244 13.06 18.54 48.40
N PHE A 245 11.97 19.27 48.14
CA PHE A 245 10.96 19.59 49.15
C PHE A 245 10.00 18.42 49.36
N THR A 246 9.59 17.78 48.26
CA THR A 246 8.87 16.49 48.24
C THR A 246 9.43 15.62 47.12
N ASP A 247 8.83 14.44 46.91
CA ASP A 247 9.17 13.57 45.78
C ASP A 247 8.82 14.16 44.41
N THR A 248 8.11 15.28 44.36
CA THR A 248 7.60 15.94 43.14
C THR A 248 7.76 17.45 43.14
N ILE A 249 8.41 18.02 44.16
CA ILE A 249 8.65 19.46 44.29
C ILE A 249 10.13 19.66 44.60
N VAL A 250 10.81 20.43 43.75
CA VAL A 250 12.16 20.93 44.01
C VAL A 250 12.08 22.35 44.56
N ASP A 251 12.89 22.66 45.56
CA ASP A 251 13.03 23.97 46.18
C ASP A 251 14.38 24.56 45.77
N ILE A 252 14.30 25.67 45.06
CA ILE A 252 15.41 26.46 44.54
C ILE A 252 15.54 27.69 45.43
N LYS A 253 16.59 27.73 46.26
CA LYS A 253 16.84 28.82 47.19
C LYS A 253 18.02 29.65 46.75
N ILE A 254 17.78 30.94 46.63
CA ILE A 254 18.77 31.98 46.42
C ILE A 254 18.79 32.79 47.70
N HIS A 255 19.89 32.71 48.44
CA HIS A 255 20.08 33.42 49.69
C HIS A 255 21.18 34.47 49.54
N SER A 256 21.10 35.55 50.30
CA SER A 256 22.18 36.51 50.48
C SER A 256 22.23 36.99 51.93
N ASP A 257 23.39 37.49 52.35
CA ASP A 257 23.57 38.01 53.70
C ASP A 257 22.84 39.36 53.87
N CYS A 258 21.54 39.29 54.18
CA CYS A 258 20.66 40.43 54.52
C CYS A 258 21.12 41.30 55.71
N ILE A 259 22.28 41.00 56.32
CA ILE A 259 22.65 41.49 57.66
C ILE A 259 23.86 42.44 57.62
N PHE A 260 24.64 42.50 56.53
CA PHE A 260 25.89 43.28 56.50
C PHE A 260 25.82 44.57 55.67
N PRO A 261 25.99 45.74 56.29
CA PRO A 261 25.97 47.04 55.63
C PRO A 261 26.99 47.27 54.51
N SER A 262 28.10 46.52 54.52
CA SER A 262 29.27 46.79 53.70
C SER A 262 29.21 46.26 52.25
N THR A 263 28.16 45.54 51.86
CA THR A 263 28.01 44.92 50.51
C THR A 263 26.87 45.53 49.68
N ARG A 264 26.33 46.69 50.06
CA ARG A 264 25.06 47.22 49.53
C ARG A 264 25.07 47.74 48.09
N SER A 265 26.24 47.96 47.50
CA SER A 265 26.37 48.31 46.07
C SER A 265 26.46 47.09 45.15
N THR A 266 26.50 45.87 45.70
CA THR A 266 26.68 44.64 44.92
C THR A 266 25.39 43.85 44.70
N TYR A 267 24.29 44.25 45.35
CA TYR A 267 22.96 43.69 45.09
C TYR A 267 22.47 44.07 43.70
N TYR A 268 21.94 43.10 42.97
CA TYR A 268 21.46 43.29 41.61
C TYR A 268 20.17 44.12 41.61
N GLU A 269 20.17 45.20 40.84
CA GLU A 269 18.98 46.03 40.62
C GLU A 269 18.14 45.43 39.50
N LEU A 270 16.96 44.91 39.84
CA LEU A 270 16.02 44.38 38.87
C LEU A 270 15.47 45.48 37.98
N ASP A 271 15.32 45.15 36.69
CA ASP A 271 14.58 45.96 35.73
C ASP A 271 13.12 45.45 35.58
N THR A 272 12.35 46.20 34.81
CA THR A 272 11.03 45.90 34.27
C THR A 272 11.03 44.94 33.08
N ILE A 273 12.21 44.56 32.58
CA ILE A 273 12.39 43.53 31.55
C ILE A 273 12.89 42.23 32.18
N PHE A 274 12.55 41.10 31.59
CA PHE A 274 13.03 39.80 32.07
C PHE A 274 14.52 39.61 31.79
N GLU A 275 15.24 39.20 32.82
CA GLU A 275 16.65 38.86 32.76
C GLU A 275 16.91 37.48 33.37
N ASN A 276 18.01 36.83 32.98
CA ASN A 276 18.30 35.48 33.43
C ASN A 276 18.62 35.44 34.93
N LEU A 277 17.79 34.73 35.70
CA LEU A 277 18.00 34.44 37.11
C LEU A 277 18.93 33.22 37.25
N ILE A 278 18.52 32.10 36.68
CA ILE A 278 19.29 30.85 36.66
C ILE A 278 19.09 30.08 35.36
N ALA A 279 20.11 29.32 34.97
CA ALA A 279 20.02 28.31 33.90
C ALA A 279 19.84 26.93 34.54
N VAL A 280 18.86 26.15 34.08
CA VAL A 280 18.49 24.85 34.64
C VAL A 280 18.69 23.77 33.58
N THR A 281 19.23 22.63 33.98
CA THR A 281 19.30 21.41 33.15
C THR A 281 18.68 20.24 33.90
N LEU A 282 17.67 19.60 33.30
CA LEU A 282 16.97 18.43 33.81
C LEU A 282 17.36 17.18 33.03
N LYS A 283 17.49 16.05 33.72
CA LYS A 283 17.67 14.72 33.11
C LYS A 283 16.34 13.96 33.07
N VAL A 284 15.90 13.63 31.85
CA VAL A 284 14.66 12.93 31.57
C VAL A 284 14.88 11.43 31.68
N SER A 285 14.01 10.76 32.45
CA SER A 285 14.12 9.30 32.65
C SER A 285 13.41 8.51 31.55
N ASN A 286 12.38 9.07 30.92
CA ASN A 286 11.65 8.43 29.84
C ASN A 286 11.08 9.48 28.85
N TRP A 287 11.54 9.44 27.60
CA TRP A 287 11.07 10.33 26.53
C TRP A 287 9.79 9.88 25.85
N GLY A 288 9.40 8.60 25.94
CA GLY A 288 8.33 7.99 25.15
C GLY A 288 6.91 8.51 25.42
N LEU A 289 6.77 9.52 26.28
CA LEU A 289 5.49 10.11 26.72
C LEU A 289 5.50 11.65 26.63
N LEU A 290 6.43 12.24 25.86
CA LEU A 290 6.64 13.70 25.80
C LEU A 290 5.66 14.48 24.93
N GLY A 291 4.70 13.80 24.29
CA GLY A 291 3.49 14.48 23.82
C GLY A 291 2.76 15.23 24.96
N ASP A 292 3.07 14.91 26.23
CA ASP A 292 2.36 15.42 27.41
C ASP A 292 3.19 16.35 28.32
N LEU A 293 4.52 16.54 28.16
CA LEU A 293 5.25 17.47 29.05
C LEU A 293 5.09 18.89 28.53
N THR A 294 4.34 19.69 29.25
CA THR A 294 4.12 21.11 28.98
C THR A 294 4.65 21.93 30.15
N ILE A 295 4.90 23.22 29.94
CA ILE A 295 5.22 24.13 31.05
C ILE A 295 4.09 24.23 32.07
N GLU A 296 2.84 23.92 31.67
CA GLU A 296 1.68 23.89 32.56
C GLU A 296 1.78 22.76 33.61
N ASP A 297 2.61 21.74 33.36
CA ASP A 297 2.92 20.70 34.34
C ASP A 297 3.86 21.19 35.44
N PHE A 298 4.57 22.30 35.19
CA PHE A 298 5.40 22.96 36.18
C PHE A 298 4.58 24.01 36.93
N GLN A 299 4.31 23.74 38.20
CA GLN A 299 3.68 24.73 39.08
C GLN A 299 4.78 25.44 39.85
N LEU A 300 4.86 26.75 39.66
CA LEU A 300 5.78 27.62 40.35
C LEU A 300 5.08 28.27 41.53
N GLU A 301 5.64 28.10 42.72
CA GLU A 301 5.27 28.81 43.95
C GLU A 301 6.54 29.40 44.54
N GLY A 302 6.45 30.45 45.36
CA GLY A 302 7.65 31.00 45.96
C GLY A 302 7.47 32.26 46.78
N THR A 303 8.58 32.77 47.28
CA THR A 303 8.69 34.08 47.92
C THR A 303 9.97 34.77 47.44
N ALA A 304 9.97 36.10 47.45
CA ALA A 304 11.13 36.91 47.15
C ALA A 304 11.25 38.06 48.14
N LYS A 305 12.48 38.52 48.38
CA LYS A 305 12.79 39.71 49.18
C LYS A 305 13.66 40.67 48.42
N TYR A 306 13.52 41.96 48.73
CA TYR A 306 14.36 43.03 48.22
C TYR A 306 14.90 43.91 49.35
N ILE A 307 15.94 44.69 49.05
CA ILE A 307 16.49 45.70 49.96
C ILE A 307 15.73 47.01 49.76
N ASN A 308 15.06 47.50 50.80
CA ASN A 308 14.33 48.77 50.76
C ASN A 308 15.26 49.98 50.99
N GLU A 309 14.68 51.19 51.00
CA GLU A 309 15.45 52.44 51.20
C GLU A 309 16.08 52.56 52.59
N THR A 310 15.53 51.89 53.60
CA THR A 310 16.12 51.81 54.97
C THR A 310 17.13 50.69 55.10
N GLU A 311 17.46 50.02 54.00
CA GLU A 311 18.44 48.93 53.90
C GLU A 311 18.02 47.66 54.67
N ASP A 312 16.72 47.51 54.89
CA ASP A 312 16.09 46.32 55.45
C ASP A 312 15.60 45.39 54.34
N CYS A 313 15.67 44.08 54.58
CA CYS A 313 15.09 43.09 53.70
C CYS A 313 13.58 43.02 53.87
N GLN A 314 12.85 43.37 52.81
CA GLN A 314 11.40 43.37 52.78
C GLN A 314 10.92 42.35 51.74
N GLU A 315 9.84 41.63 52.05
CA GLU A 315 9.19 40.75 51.08
C GLU A 315 8.55 41.57 49.95
N PHE A 316 8.58 41.02 48.74
CA PHE A 316 7.72 41.52 47.66
C PHE A 316 6.25 41.30 48.04
N ASP A 317 5.39 42.22 47.62
CA ASP A 317 3.97 42.20 47.94
C ASP A 317 3.22 41.11 47.15
N ASP A 318 3.74 40.75 45.97
CA ASP A 318 3.18 39.70 45.11
C ASP A 318 4.27 38.97 44.31
N LEU A 319 4.00 37.71 43.99
CA LEU A 319 4.80 36.87 43.09
C LEU A 319 3.98 36.55 41.85
N CYS A 320 4.42 37.10 40.72
CA CYS A 320 3.81 36.84 39.43
C CYS A 320 4.55 35.72 38.70
N VAL A 321 3.80 34.84 38.04
CA VAL A 321 4.35 33.79 37.19
C VAL A 321 3.81 34.02 35.79
N GLU A 322 4.67 34.42 34.85
CA GLU A 322 4.31 34.52 33.44
C GLU A 322 4.52 33.16 32.77
N ASN A 323 3.48 32.66 32.11
CA ASN A 323 3.58 31.43 31.32
C ASN A 323 4.50 31.69 30.12
N GLY A 324 5.69 31.09 30.14
CA GLY A 324 6.51 30.96 28.95
C GLY A 324 5.81 30.12 27.89
N SER A 325 6.02 30.40 26.60
CA SER A 325 5.57 29.51 25.54
C SER A 325 6.51 28.31 25.46
N PHE A 326 6.08 27.15 25.95
CA PHE A 326 6.74 25.87 25.69
C PHE A 326 6.43 25.43 24.26
N GLN A 327 7.32 25.71 23.32
CA GLN A 327 7.28 25.09 22.00
C GLN A 327 8.56 24.29 21.79
N LEU A 328 8.50 22.98 22.05
CA LEU A 328 9.47 22.07 21.45
C LEU A 328 9.44 22.33 19.95
N GLY A 329 10.60 22.62 19.35
CA GLY A 329 10.68 23.03 17.95
C GLY A 329 9.83 22.10 17.10
N PHE A 330 8.85 22.68 16.38
CA PHE A 330 7.95 21.88 15.56
C PHE A 330 8.80 21.05 14.60
N CYS A 331 8.56 19.75 14.62
CA CYS A 331 9.11 18.88 13.62
C CYS A 331 8.45 19.25 12.30
N ASP A 332 9.27 19.67 11.33
CA ASP A 332 8.80 20.19 10.05
C ASP A 332 9.51 19.46 8.91
N ILE A 333 8.72 19.03 7.92
CA ILE A 333 9.19 18.37 6.72
C ILE A 333 9.01 19.37 5.58
N PHE A 334 10.05 20.18 5.36
CA PHE A 334 9.98 21.30 4.42
C PHE A 334 10.45 20.95 3.00
N GLN A 335 11.10 19.80 2.79
CA GLN A 335 11.54 19.40 1.44
C GLN A 335 11.41 17.90 1.20
N THR A 336 10.76 17.55 0.09
CA THR A 336 10.83 16.24 -0.55
C THR A 336 11.51 16.42 -1.91
N ILE A 337 12.49 15.59 -2.21
CA ILE A 337 13.32 15.75 -3.41
C ILE A 337 12.64 15.02 -4.59
N THR A 338 11.52 15.62 -5.03
CA THR A 338 10.78 15.50 -6.32
C THR A 338 10.00 14.22 -6.65
N ALA A 339 8.67 14.39 -6.69
CA ALA A 339 7.67 13.48 -7.27
C ALA A 339 7.67 13.54 -8.84
N PRO A 340 7.04 12.60 -9.57
CA PRO A 340 6.24 11.46 -9.08
C PRO A 340 7.10 10.36 -8.45
N PHE A 341 6.49 9.63 -7.51
CA PHE A 341 7.14 8.55 -6.77
C PHE A 341 6.57 7.20 -7.20
N GLY A 342 7.43 6.25 -7.53
CA GLY A 342 7.06 4.90 -7.98
C GLY A 342 7.61 3.83 -7.05
N ALA A 343 6.76 2.88 -6.67
CA ALA A 343 7.16 1.70 -5.91
C ALA A 343 7.73 0.61 -6.84
N GLY A 344 8.83 -0.01 -6.41
CA GLY A 344 9.44 -1.15 -7.11
C GLY A 344 10.48 -0.79 -8.18
N ILE A 345 10.83 0.50 -8.31
CA ILE A 345 11.79 0.99 -9.31
C ILE A 345 13.15 1.41 -8.72
N GLN A 346 13.49 0.97 -7.50
CA GLN A 346 14.68 1.41 -6.76
C GLN A 346 14.74 2.92 -6.51
N GLN A 347 13.60 3.59 -6.41
CA GLN A 347 13.58 5.02 -6.11
C GLN A 347 13.74 5.24 -4.60
N GLU A 348 14.64 6.14 -4.23
CA GLU A 348 14.79 6.60 -2.85
C GLU A 348 14.15 7.99 -2.70
N ILE A 349 13.30 8.16 -1.69
CA ILE A 349 12.82 9.47 -1.29
C ILE A 349 13.67 9.97 -0.14
N THR A 350 14.09 11.23 -0.23
CA THR A 350 14.75 11.94 0.87
C THR A 350 13.82 13.03 1.39
N PHE A 351 13.57 13.00 2.69
CA PHE A 351 12.86 14.00 3.48
C PHE A 351 13.89 14.84 4.21
N LYS A 352 13.84 16.16 4.05
CA LYS A 352 14.64 17.09 4.85
C LYS A 352 13.77 17.94 5.73
N GLY A 353 14.24 18.12 6.97
CA GLY A 353 13.50 18.74 8.04
C GLY A 353 14.35 19.03 9.26
N LEU A 354 13.68 19.26 10.37
CA LEU A 354 14.28 19.46 11.69
C LEU A 354 13.48 18.65 12.71
N ASN A 355 14.13 18.23 13.79
CA ASN A 355 13.51 17.58 14.96
C ASN A 355 12.77 16.26 14.64
N TYR A 356 13.21 15.51 13.63
CA TYR A 356 12.69 14.17 13.35
C TYR A 356 13.07 13.16 14.45
N GLY A 357 14.13 13.42 15.20
CA GLY A 357 14.76 12.43 16.04
C GLY A 357 15.43 11.30 15.27
N PHE A 358 15.84 10.29 16.01
CA PHE A 358 16.57 9.12 15.50
C PHE A 358 15.68 7.88 15.36
N SER A 359 14.37 8.03 15.53
CA SER A 359 13.43 6.92 15.48
C SER A 359 12.05 7.37 15.03
N GLY A 360 11.36 6.48 14.34
CA GLY A 360 10.01 6.67 13.85
C GLY A 360 9.49 5.43 13.16
N LYS A 361 8.39 5.62 12.43
CA LYS A 361 7.80 4.60 11.57
C LYS A 361 7.20 5.22 10.31
N ILE A 362 7.00 4.38 9.31
CA ILE A 362 6.25 4.69 8.09
C ILE A 362 5.05 3.76 8.05
N GLU A 363 3.86 4.33 7.90
CA GLU A 363 2.62 3.58 7.69
C GLU A 363 2.26 3.64 6.21
N ILE A 364 2.17 2.46 5.59
CA ILE A 364 1.91 2.29 4.18
C ILE A 364 0.54 1.61 4.04
N PRO A 365 -0.43 2.21 3.35
CA PRO A 365 -1.72 1.56 3.12
C PRO A 365 -1.54 0.26 2.32
N ASN A 366 -2.14 -0.83 2.80
CA ASN A 366 -2.12 -2.12 2.11
C ASN A 366 -3.00 -2.04 0.86
N ALA A 367 -2.40 -2.08 -0.32
CA ALA A 367 -3.19 -1.93 -1.54
C ALA A 367 -4.05 -3.15 -1.86
N ASP A 368 -3.77 -4.34 -1.30
CA ASP A 368 -4.60 -5.54 -1.52
C ASP A 368 -5.94 -5.50 -0.77
N ASP A 369 -6.12 -4.55 0.15
CA ASP A 369 -7.40 -4.31 0.85
C ASP A 369 -7.93 -2.88 0.66
N GLY A 370 -7.38 -2.16 -0.33
CA GLY A 370 -7.73 -0.78 -0.64
C GLY A 370 -7.34 0.22 0.43
N GLY A 371 -6.35 -0.13 1.27
CA GLY A 371 -5.84 0.72 2.33
C GLY A 371 -6.67 0.65 3.61
N ALA A 372 -7.50 -0.39 3.77
CA ALA A 372 -8.22 -0.67 5.00
C ALA A 372 -7.25 -0.99 6.15
N SER A 373 -6.15 -1.68 5.84
CA SER A 373 -5.04 -1.88 6.78
C SER A 373 -3.78 -1.10 6.36
N SER A 374 -2.79 -1.07 7.25
CA SER A 374 -1.50 -0.46 6.97
C SER A 374 -0.33 -1.37 7.36
N ILE A 375 0.66 -1.41 6.47
CA ILE A 375 1.96 -2.02 6.67
C ILE A 375 2.81 -1.00 7.42
N THR A 376 3.45 -1.41 8.52
CA THR A 376 4.32 -0.53 9.32
C THR A 376 5.78 -0.89 9.11
N ILE A 377 6.57 0.05 8.62
CA ILE A 377 8.04 -0.04 8.55
C ILE A 377 8.62 0.79 9.69
N ASN A 378 9.41 0.16 10.56
CA ASN A 378 10.09 0.87 11.64
C ASN A 378 11.40 1.49 11.14
N SER A 379 11.81 2.61 11.75
CA SER A 379 13.07 3.31 11.47
C SER A 379 14.34 2.45 11.54
N ASN A 380 14.31 1.31 12.26
CA ASN A 380 15.42 0.37 12.34
C ASN A 380 15.42 -0.70 11.23
N ASP A 381 14.41 -0.70 10.35
CA ASP A 381 14.33 -1.62 9.23
C ASP A 381 15.21 -1.15 8.08
N THR A 382 16.46 -1.60 8.10
CA THR A 382 17.50 -1.18 7.15
C THR A 382 17.23 -1.61 5.70
N ARG A 383 16.24 -2.49 5.47
CA ARG A 383 15.87 -2.86 4.10
C ARG A 383 15.27 -1.65 3.39
N TRP A 384 14.30 -1.00 3.99
CA TRP A 384 13.56 0.13 3.41
C TRP A 384 14.06 1.48 3.92
N ILE A 385 14.47 1.58 5.19
CA ILE A 385 14.98 2.81 5.79
C ILE A 385 16.49 2.88 5.59
N LYS A 386 16.93 3.72 4.65
CA LYS A 386 18.36 3.91 4.33
C LYS A 386 19.04 4.88 5.28
N LEU A 387 18.29 5.82 5.83
CA LEU A 387 18.75 6.78 6.82
C LEU A 387 17.55 7.28 7.65
N TRP A 388 17.71 7.36 8.96
CA TRP A 388 16.81 8.11 9.83
C TRP A 388 17.66 8.94 10.78
N SER A 389 17.56 10.26 10.66
CA SER A 389 18.30 11.21 11.49
C SER A 389 17.39 12.39 11.83
N ASP A 390 17.84 13.25 12.73
CA ASP A 390 17.05 14.39 13.18
C ASP A 390 16.66 15.37 12.07
N THR A 391 17.45 15.42 10.99
CA THR A 391 17.24 16.37 9.89
C THR A 391 16.96 15.72 8.54
N GLU A 392 17.15 14.41 8.43
CA GLU A 392 17.03 13.68 7.16
C GLU A 392 16.47 12.27 7.36
N ILE A 393 15.46 11.91 6.59
CA ILE A 393 14.94 10.54 6.46
C ILE A 393 15.08 10.11 5.00
N LYS A 394 15.65 8.93 4.76
CA LYS A 394 15.82 8.36 3.42
C LYS A 394 15.17 6.99 3.36
N VAL A 395 14.25 6.82 2.41
CA VAL A 395 13.37 5.66 2.29
C VAL A 395 13.42 5.12 0.88
N LEU A 396 13.67 3.81 0.73
CA LEU A 396 13.52 3.08 -0.51
C LEU A 396 12.04 2.75 -0.73
N ILE A 397 11.47 3.20 -1.85
CA ILE A 397 10.08 2.87 -2.22
C ILE A 397 10.06 1.49 -2.89
N SER A 398 9.70 0.49 -2.10
CA SER A 398 9.50 -0.87 -2.57
C SER A 398 8.03 -1.07 -2.95
N SER A 399 7.75 -2.08 -3.78
CA SER A 399 6.44 -2.72 -3.91
C SER A 399 6.41 -4.10 -3.23
N ILE A 400 7.48 -4.51 -2.56
CA ILE A 400 7.60 -5.72 -1.74
C ILE A 400 7.55 -5.30 -0.27
N ALA A 401 6.56 -5.80 0.47
CA ALA A 401 6.59 -5.81 1.93
C ALA A 401 6.72 -7.24 2.48
N PRO A 402 6.90 -7.40 3.80
CA PRO A 402 6.95 -8.72 4.45
C PRO A 402 5.72 -9.60 4.17
N ASP A 403 4.54 -8.99 4.00
CA ASP A 403 3.24 -9.65 4.02
C ASP A 403 2.30 -9.23 2.86
N HIS A 404 2.46 -8.03 2.32
CA HIS A 404 1.62 -7.48 1.24
C HIS A 404 2.43 -6.61 0.26
N PRO A 405 1.95 -6.28 -0.94
CA PRO A 405 2.60 -5.30 -1.77
C PRO A 405 2.49 -3.91 -1.12
N MET A 406 3.61 -3.19 -1.06
CA MET A 406 3.61 -1.77 -0.73
C MET A 406 3.04 -1.02 -1.93
N GLY A 407 1.71 -0.95 -2.01
CA GLY A 407 1.05 -0.36 -3.17
C GLY A 407 1.13 1.16 -3.22
N SER A 408 0.65 1.72 -4.33
CA SER A 408 0.58 3.16 -4.54
C SER A 408 -0.47 3.83 -3.65
N GLY A 409 -0.36 5.14 -3.43
CA GLY A 409 -1.24 5.93 -2.55
C GLY A 409 -0.47 6.64 -1.44
N LYS A 410 -1.20 7.11 -0.42
CA LYS A 410 -0.65 7.96 0.64
C LYS A 410 0.11 7.19 1.71
N TRP A 411 1.44 7.25 1.67
CA TRP A 411 2.32 6.78 2.74
C TRP A 411 2.43 7.85 3.82
N LYS A 412 2.39 7.47 5.09
CA LYS A 412 2.51 8.38 6.23
C LYS A 412 3.82 8.19 6.96
N ILE A 413 4.62 9.24 7.07
CA ILE A 413 5.84 9.24 7.87
C ILE A 413 5.54 9.79 9.25
N LYS A 414 5.95 9.06 10.29
CA LYS A 414 5.65 9.36 11.69
C LYS A 414 6.91 9.25 12.57
N PRO A 415 7.67 10.34 12.74
CA PRO A 415 8.73 10.42 13.74
C PRO A 415 8.16 10.28 15.16
N ILE A 416 8.90 9.60 16.06
CA ILE A 416 8.41 9.28 17.42
C ILE A 416 8.31 10.53 18.32
N ILE A 417 9.11 11.56 18.05
CA ILE A 417 9.25 12.72 18.94
C ILE A 417 7.95 13.52 19.09
N ASN A 418 7.08 13.51 18.09
CA ASN A 418 5.81 14.23 18.15
C ASN A 418 4.76 13.60 17.22
N SER A 419 3.59 13.21 17.75
CA SER A 419 2.45 12.75 16.95
C SER A 419 1.91 13.81 15.99
N GLY A 420 2.29 15.08 16.15
CA GLY A 420 1.99 16.17 15.22
C GLY A 420 2.90 16.23 13.99
N CYS A 421 4.00 15.47 13.95
CA CYS A 421 4.94 15.47 12.82
C CYS A 421 4.61 14.38 11.79
N GLU A 422 3.37 14.34 11.32
CA GLU A 422 2.98 13.39 10.29
C GLU A 422 3.03 14.05 8.91
N LYS A 423 3.61 13.38 7.93
CA LYS A 423 3.57 13.82 6.53
C LYS A 423 3.12 12.70 5.62
N ASP A 424 2.15 13.03 4.79
CA ASP A 424 1.68 12.17 3.71
C ASP A 424 2.55 12.35 2.46
N ILE A 425 2.91 11.24 1.82
CA ILE A 425 3.52 11.18 0.49
C ILE A 425 2.64 10.34 -0.41
N GLU A 426 2.31 10.88 -1.57
CA GLU A 426 1.62 10.11 -2.61
C GLU A 426 2.64 9.32 -3.43
N ILE A 427 2.50 7.98 -3.42
CA ILE A 427 3.13 7.08 -4.38
C ILE A 427 2.15 6.90 -5.54
N ASP A 428 2.61 7.09 -6.77
CA ASP A 428 1.73 7.15 -7.94
C ASP A 428 1.39 5.76 -8.49
N TYR A 429 2.36 4.86 -8.52
CA TYR A 429 2.21 3.51 -9.06
C TYR A 429 3.10 2.51 -8.32
N ALA A 430 2.78 1.23 -8.46
CA ALA A 430 3.58 0.12 -7.97
C ALA A 430 3.79 -0.90 -9.08
N ILE A 431 5.05 -1.30 -9.29
CA ILE A 431 5.45 -2.26 -10.34
C ILE A 431 6.01 -3.51 -9.69
N SER A 432 5.81 -4.66 -10.30
CA SER A 432 6.41 -5.94 -9.89
C SER A 432 7.93 -5.83 -9.87
N ASN A 433 8.51 -6.09 -8.71
CA ASN A 433 9.93 -6.19 -8.49
C ASN A 433 10.22 -7.46 -7.67
N THR A 434 11.49 -7.82 -7.59
CA THR A 434 11.98 -8.96 -6.82
C THR A 434 13.16 -8.54 -5.97
N PHE A 435 13.34 -9.24 -4.85
CA PHE A 435 14.50 -9.06 -3.99
C PHE A 435 15.60 -9.99 -4.49
N SER A 436 16.59 -9.43 -5.20
CA SER A 436 17.67 -10.20 -5.80
C SER A 436 18.69 -10.67 -4.76
N ALA A 437 19.50 -11.66 -5.11
CA ALA A 437 20.52 -12.24 -4.22
C ALA A 437 21.57 -11.21 -3.74
N SER A 438 21.73 -10.07 -4.42
CA SER A 438 22.61 -8.96 -3.99
C SER A 438 22.00 -8.05 -2.92
N ASN A 439 20.88 -8.45 -2.30
CA ASN A 439 20.19 -7.65 -1.30
C ASN A 439 19.69 -6.30 -1.85
N THR A 440 19.40 -6.26 -3.15
CA THR A 440 18.86 -5.11 -3.86
C THR A 440 17.56 -5.49 -4.55
N GLU A 441 16.57 -4.60 -4.44
CA GLU A 441 15.31 -4.75 -5.15
C GLU A 441 15.49 -4.41 -6.61
N ARG A 442 14.97 -5.22 -7.53
CA ARG A 442 15.12 -5.02 -8.96
C ARG A 442 13.80 -5.29 -9.65
N MET A 443 13.46 -4.46 -10.62
CA MET A 443 12.20 -4.54 -11.35
C MET A 443 12.17 -5.79 -12.23
N ASN A 444 10.99 -6.33 -12.48
CA ASN A 444 10.80 -7.39 -13.46
C ASN A 444 10.53 -6.78 -14.84
N SER A 445 11.16 -7.34 -15.87
CA SER A 445 11.03 -6.91 -17.26
C SER A 445 9.77 -7.47 -17.90
N ILE A 446 9.13 -6.63 -18.72
CA ILE A 446 7.98 -6.99 -19.58
C ILE A 446 8.40 -7.55 -20.95
N ALA A 447 9.68 -7.88 -21.17
CA ALA A 447 10.13 -8.41 -22.46
C ALA A 447 9.55 -9.80 -22.76
N THR A 448 9.15 -10.03 -24.00
CA THR A 448 8.58 -11.30 -24.49
C THR A 448 9.64 -12.15 -25.20
N SER A 449 9.41 -13.46 -25.30
CA SER A 449 10.34 -14.44 -25.88
C SER A 449 10.07 -14.65 -27.37
N PRO A 450 10.99 -14.25 -28.29
CA PRO A 450 10.77 -14.48 -29.71
C PRO A 450 10.89 -15.96 -30.12
N PHE A 451 11.32 -16.85 -29.21
CA PHE A 451 11.60 -18.27 -29.50
C PHE A 451 10.35 -19.10 -29.88
N ALA A 452 9.13 -18.56 -29.67
CA ALA A 452 7.86 -19.13 -30.14
C ALA A 452 7.13 -18.21 -31.14
N GLY A 453 7.87 -17.29 -31.78
CA GLY A 453 7.27 -16.22 -32.56
C GLY A 453 6.53 -15.18 -31.71
N ASN A 454 6.82 -15.08 -30.40
CA ASN A 454 6.23 -14.10 -29.49
C ASN A 454 7.11 -12.82 -29.46
N ASP A 455 7.32 -12.24 -30.64
CA ASP A 455 8.07 -11.00 -30.85
C ASP A 455 7.32 -9.73 -30.40
N LYS A 456 6.06 -9.89 -30.01
CA LYS A 456 5.12 -8.88 -29.49
C LYS A 456 4.23 -9.50 -28.42
N PHE A 457 3.36 -8.75 -27.73
CA PHE A 457 2.43 -9.36 -26.78
C PHE A 457 1.29 -10.10 -27.50
N LYS A 458 1.49 -11.39 -27.76
CA LYS A 458 0.48 -12.24 -28.40
C LYS A 458 -0.52 -12.77 -27.39
N TRP A 459 -1.77 -12.34 -27.50
CA TRP A 459 -2.83 -12.79 -26.61
C TRP A 459 -3.85 -13.66 -27.35
N TYR A 460 -4.49 -14.55 -26.58
CA TYR A 460 -5.42 -15.56 -27.06
C TYR A 460 -6.66 -15.59 -26.16
N ILE A 461 -7.69 -16.28 -26.62
CA ILE A 461 -8.92 -16.48 -25.85
C ILE A 461 -9.31 -17.95 -25.82
N ASP A 462 -9.70 -18.45 -24.65
CA ASP A 462 -10.23 -19.80 -24.48
C ASP A 462 -11.71 -19.84 -24.83
N LYS A 463 -11.98 -19.93 -26.13
CA LYS A 463 -13.34 -19.98 -26.66
C LYS A 463 -14.15 -21.16 -26.10
N THR A 464 -13.51 -22.32 -25.90
CA THR A 464 -14.22 -23.52 -25.45
C THR A 464 -14.74 -23.32 -24.04
N ALA A 465 -13.92 -22.80 -23.11
CA ALA A 465 -14.37 -22.48 -21.77
C ALA A 465 -15.52 -21.48 -21.78
N ILE A 466 -15.45 -20.43 -22.61
CA ILE A 466 -16.50 -19.40 -22.67
C ILE A 466 -17.82 -19.95 -23.26
N GLU A 467 -17.77 -20.64 -24.40
CA GLU A 467 -18.97 -21.13 -25.11
C GLU A 467 -19.68 -22.27 -24.38
N THR A 468 -18.98 -23.00 -23.52
CA THR A 468 -19.56 -24.11 -22.75
C THR A 468 -19.94 -23.72 -21.32
N ASN A 469 -19.60 -22.50 -20.89
CA ASN A 469 -19.89 -22.04 -19.53
C ASN A 469 -21.39 -21.82 -19.31
N SER A 470 -22.00 -22.68 -18.50
CA SER A 470 -23.44 -22.63 -18.22
C SER A 470 -23.91 -21.33 -17.56
N PHE A 471 -23.05 -20.69 -16.75
CA PHE A 471 -23.39 -19.47 -16.04
C PHE A 471 -23.44 -18.27 -17.00
N LEU A 472 -22.43 -18.09 -17.86
CA LEU A 472 -22.45 -17.08 -18.92
C LEU A 472 -23.65 -17.26 -19.87
N ILE A 473 -23.91 -18.49 -20.30
CA ILE A 473 -25.07 -18.82 -21.16
C ILE A 473 -26.38 -18.42 -20.47
N SER A 474 -26.53 -18.70 -19.17
CA SER A 474 -27.73 -18.33 -18.41
C SER A 474 -27.94 -16.82 -18.31
N GLN A 475 -26.86 -16.04 -18.41
CA GLN A 475 -26.89 -14.58 -18.44
C GLN A 475 -27.09 -14.01 -19.85
N GLY A 476 -27.16 -14.86 -20.88
CA GLY A 476 -27.26 -14.47 -22.28
C GLY A 476 -25.97 -13.87 -22.84
N ILE A 477 -24.82 -14.20 -22.23
CA ILE A 477 -23.50 -13.72 -22.66
C ILE A 477 -22.93 -14.73 -23.66
N SER A 478 -22.54 -14.25 -24.84
CA SER A 478 -21.90 -15.07 -25.88
C SER A 478 -20.38 -14.90 -25.89
N TYR A 479 -19.69 -15.82 -26.57
CA TYR A 479 -18.26 -15.66 -26.89
C TYR A 479 -17.94 -14.32 -27.55
N THR A 480 -18.76 -13.90 -28.51
CA THR A 480 -18.57 -12.64 -29.24
C THR A 480 -18.62 -11.43 -28.30
N ASP A 481 -19.49 -11.45 -27.28
CA ASP A 481 -19.58 -10.36 -26.32
C ASP A 481 -18.30 -10.24 -25.49
N VAL A 482 -17.80 -11.38 -24.98
CA VAL A 482 -16.54 -11.44 -24.21
C VAL A 482 -15.35 -11.03 -25.06
N PHE A 483 -15.25 -11.58 -26.29
CA PHE A 483 -14.19 -11.25 -27.24
C PHE A 483 -14.14 -9.74 -27.53
N ASN A 484 -15.29 -9.11 -27.81
CA ASN A 484 -15.33 -7.68 -28.13
C ASN A 484 -14.83 -6.82 -26.95
N VAL A 485 -15.20 -7.17 -25.71
CA VAL A 485 -14.73 -6.48 -24.51
C VAL A 485 -13.23 -6.67 -24.32
N CYS A 486 -12.73 -7.90 -24.42
CA CYS A 486 -11.30 -8.19 -24.28
C CYS A 486 -10.47 -7.47 -25.35
N TYR A 487 -10.90 -7.57 -26.60
CA TYR A 487 -10.26 -6.92 -27.73
C TYR A 487 -10.17 -5.40 -27.55
N GLN A 488 -11.27 -4.76 -27.11
CA GLN A 488 -11.26 -3.33 -26.85
C GLN A 488 -10.35 -2.97 -25.67
N ALA A 489 -10.34 -3.77 -24.60
CA ALA A 489 -9.47 -3.52 -23.44
C ALA A 489 -7.97 -3.59 -23.80
N PHE A 490 -7.55 -4.58 -24.59
CA PHE A 490 -6.17 -4.65 -25.12
C PHE A 490 -5.86 -3.49 -26.06
N CYS A 491 -6.81 -3.11 -26.92
CA CYS A 491 -6.69 -1.97 -27.83
C CYS A 491 -6.50 -0.64 -27.07
N ASP A 492 -7.26 -0.41 -25.99
CA ASP A 492 -7.09 0.77 -25.13
C ASP A 492 -5.72 0.80 -24.46
N TRP A 493 -5.25 -0.35 -23.96
CA TRP A 493 -3.91 -0.47 -23.40
C TRP A 493 -2.81 -0.19 -24.43
N GLU A 494 -2.93 -0.75 -25.64
CA GLU A 494 -2.01 -0.46 -26.74
C GLU A 494 -1.93 1.05 -27.02
N GLN A 495 -3.08 1.71 -27.15
CA GLN A 495 -3.14 3.16 -27.39
C GLN A 495 -2.54 3.98 -26.24
N ALA A 496 -2.76 3.53 -24.99
CA ALA A 496 -2.35 4.28 -23.82
C ALA A 496 -0.84 4.16 -23.53
N CYS A 497 -0.25 2.97 -23.68
CA CYS A 497 1.15 2.73 -23.29
C CYS A 497 2.13 2.55 -24.47
N GLY A 498 1.62 2.35 -25.69
CA GLY A 498 2.42 2.15 -26.90
C GLY A 498 3.11 0.79 -26.99
N LEU A 499 2.62 -0.22 -26.26
CA LEU A 499 3.04 -1.62 -26.41
C LEU A 499 2.16 -2.30 -27.45
N GLU A 500 2.76 -3.06 -28.36
CA GLU A 500 1.99 -3.79 -29.38
C GLU A 500 1.37 -5.08 -28.80
N PHE A 501 0.04 -5.16 -28.83
CA PHE A 501 -0.72 -6.37 -28.53
C PHE A 501 -1.28 -6.97 -29.82
N SER A 502 -1.16 -8.28 -29.99
CA SER A 502 -1.61 -9.00 -31.18
C SER A 502 -2.55 -10.11 -30.77
N PHE A 503 -3.79 -10.08 -31.27
CA PHE A 503 -4.70 -11.21 -31.11
C PHE A 503 -4.31 -12.31 -32.09
N GLU A 504 -4.01 -13.51 -31.58
CA GLU A 504 -3.57 -14.65 -32.40
C GLU A 504 -4.60 -15.79 -32.44
N GLY A 505 -5.83 -15.54 -31.98
CA GLY A 505 -6.94 -16.49 -32.11
C GLY A 505 -7.26 -17.26 -30.81
N GLU A 506 -7.76 -18.47 -30.99
CA GLU A 506 -8.23 -19.34 -29.91
C GLU A 506 -7.08 -20.13 -29.30
N ASN A 507 -7.01 -20.23 -27.97
CA ASN A 507 -6.12 -21.18 -27.29
C ASN A 507 -6.89 -22.40 -26.78
N VAL A 508 -6.80 -23.51 -27.50
CA VAL A 508 -7.46 -24.78 -27.14
C VAL A 508 -6.91 -25.43 -25.87
N ASN A 509 -5.72 -25.00 -25.41
CA ASN A 509 -5.11 -25.49 -24.18
C ASN A 509 -5.63 -24.74 -22.93
N GLY A 510 -6.44 -23.70 -23.11
CA GLY A 510 -6.96 -22.86 -22.02
C GLY A 510 -5.86 -22.18 -21.22
N ASN A 511 -6.02 -22.15 -19.89
CA ASN A 511 -5.01 -21.67 -18.94
C ASN A 511 -3.90 -22.72 -18.79
N ASN A 512 -2.84 -22.58 -19.61
CA ASN A 512 -1.65 -23.40 -19.55
C ASN A 512 -0.43 -22.50 -19.40
N ALA A 513 0.08 -22.41 -18.19
CA ALA A 513 1.13 -21.46 -17.84
C ALA A 513 2.52 -21.81 -18.44
N THR A 514 2.63 -22.82 -19.29
CA THR A 514 3.89 -23.22 -19.96
C THR A 514 3.88 -22.98 -21.46
N ASP A 515 2.74 -22.61 -22.04
CA ASP A 515 2.62 -22.50 -23.49
C ASP A 515 3.05 -21.11 -24.02
N GLN A 516 3.35 -20.15 -23.13
CA GLN A 516 3.76 -18.78 -23.44
C GLN A 516 2.72 -18.05 -24.31
N LYS A 517 1.44 -18.39 -24.12
CA LYS A 517 0.30 -17.74 -24.77
C LYS A 517 -0.51 -17.02 -23.70
N TYR A 518 -0.48 -15.69 -23.73
CA TYR A 518 -1.26 -14.88 -22.80
C TYR A 518 -2.77 -15.07 -23.04
N THR A 519 -3.40 -15.97 -22.28
CA THR A 519 -4.74 -16.47 -22.56
C THR A 519 -5.76 -15.86 -21.61
N VAL A 520 -6.85 -15.32 -22.18
CA VAL A 520 -8.04 -14.95 -21.42
C VAL A 520 -8.98 -16.15 -21.37
N THR A 521 -9.33 -16.63 -20.18
CA THR A 521 -10.25 -17.76 -19.97
C THR A 521 -11.27 -17.46 -18.87
N ILE A 522 -12.20 -18.39 -18.66
CA ILE A 522 -13.24 -18.36 -17.62
C ILE A 522 -13.04 -19.58 -16.72
N GLY A 523 -13.12 -19.39 -15.40
CA GLY A 523 -13.06 -20.50 -14.44
C GLY A 523 -13.51 -20.08 -13.04
N ASP A 524 -13.67 -21.05 -12.14
CA ASP A 524 -14.08 -20.80 -10.75
C ASP A 524 -12.91 -20.24 -9.93
N LEU A 525 -13.07 -19.04 -9.37
CA LEU A 525 -12.08 -18.35 -8.54
C LEU A 525 -12.50 -18.20 -7.07
N GLY A 526 -13.70 -18.63 -6.70
CA GLY A 526 -14.31 -18.26 -5.41
C GLY A 526 -14.97 -16.89 -5.48
N GLY A 527 -16.14 -16.75 -4.85
CA GLY A 527 -17.15 -15.74 -5.13
C GLY A 527 -16.80 -14.28 -4.81
N SER A 528 -15.64 -13.98 -4.24
CA SER A 528 -15.21 -12.59 -4.00
C SER A 528 -14.10 -12.09 -4.92
N ILE A 529 -13.49 -12.96 -5.74
CA ILE A 529 -12.43 -12.59 -6.70
C ILE A 529 -13.06 -12.52 -8.09
N LEU A 530 -13.00 -11.36 -8.74
CA LEU A 530 -13.62 -11.15 -10.05
C LEU A 530 -12.79 -11.75 -11.20
N ALA A 531 -11.47 -11.70 -11.06
CA ALA A 531 -10.52 -12.30 -11.99
C ALA A 531 -9.18 -12.52 -11.28
N ASN A 532 -8.30 -13.33 -11.86
CA ASN A 532 -6.94 -13.58 -11.36
C ASN A 532 -5.97 -13.66 -12.54
N THR A 533 -4.84 -13.00 -12.41
CA THR A 533 -3.78 -12.95 -13.41
C THR A 533 -2.52 -13.63 -12.87
N PRO A 534 -2.43 -14.98 -12.95
CA PRO A 534 -1.17 -15.67 -12.68
C PRO A 534 -0.08 -15.18 -13.64
N THR A 535 1.05 -14.81 -13.09
CA THR A 535 2.20 -14.27 -13.82
C THR A 535 3.42 -15.12 -13.52
N ARG A 536 4.13 -15.57 -14.56
CA ARG A 536 5.37 -16.32 -14.44
C ARG A 536 6.55 -15.48 -14.87
N LEU A 537 7.63 -15.55 -14.09
CA LEU A 537 8.85 -14.80 -14.26
C LEU A 537 10.03 -15.76 -14.34
N SER A 538 10.82 -15.68 -15.41
CA SER A 538 12.05 -16.44 -15.56
C SER A 538 13.22 -15.76 -14.85
N ILE A 539 14.00 -16.53 -14.10
CA ILE A 539 15.15 -16.06 -13.31
C ILE A 539 16.44 -15.96 -14.16
N THR A 540 16.47 -16.53 -15.37
CA THR A 540 17.72 -16.81 -16.11
C THR A 540 18.11 -15.75 -17.13
N SER A 541 18.19 -14.47 -16.77
CA SER A 541 18.66 -13.48 -17.76
C SER A 541 19.45 -12.30 -17.22
N CYS A 542 19.06 -11.70 -16.09
CA CYS A 542 19.72 -10.47 -15.62
C CYS A 542 20.22 -10.59 -14.19
N ASP A 543 21.51 -10.34 -13.99
CA ASP A 543 22.16 -10.37 -12.68
C ASP A 543 22.66 -8.96 -12.29
N PRO A 544 22.91 -8.70 -11.01
CA PRO A 544 23.30 -7.35 -10.57
C PRO A 544 24.62 -6.84 -11.18
N SER A 545 25.45 -7.73 -11.73
CA SER A 545 26.72 -7.37 -12.36
C SER A 545 26.56 -6.91 -13.82
N ASN A 546 25.50 -7.34 -14.51
CA ASN A 546 25.19 -6.90 -15.87
C ASN A 546 24.15 -5.78 -15.93
N ASN A 547 23.12 -5.79 -15.08
CA ASN A 547 22.06 -4.79 -15.11
C ASN A 547 21.66 -4.31 -13.70
N ALA A 548 21.78 -3.01 -13.41
CA ALA A 548 21.44 -2.51 -12.07
C ALA A 548 19.94 -2.61 -11.73
N TYR A 549 19.04 -2.68 -12.72
CA TYR A 549 17.61 -2.40 -12.54
C TYR A 549 16.66 -3.57 -12.80
N ILE A 550 17.01 -4.51 -13.68
CA ILE A 550 16.12 -5.62 -14.11
C ILE A 550 16.59 -6.94 -13.53
N ASP A 551 15.76 -7.70 -12.82
CA ASP A 551 16.11 -9.05 -12.32
C ASP A 551 15.61 -10.16 -13.24
N ARG A 552 14.29 -10.18 -13.44
CA ARG A 552 13.58 -11.28 -14.10
C ARG A 552 12.87 -10.80 -15.33
N ARG A 553 12.40 -11.74 -16.13
CA ARG A 553 11.61 -11.46 -17.34
C ARG A 553 10.26 -12.14 -17.25
N LEU A 554 9.21 -11.47 -17.72
CA LEU A 554 7.90 -12.05 -17.97
C LEU A 554 8.03 -13.27 -18.88
N PHE A 555 7.75 -14.45 -18.33
CA PHE A 555 7.75 -15.70 -19.06
C PHE A 555 6.38 -15.97 -19.68
N ASP A 556 5.33 -15.91 -18.86
CA ASP A 556 3.94 -16.18 -19.25
C ASP A 556 2.97 -15.44 -18.31
N SER A 557 1.74 -15.20 -18.75
CA SER A 557 0.68 -14.62 -17.93
C SER A 557 -0.71 -14.82 -18.52
N ASP A 558 -1.56 -15.55 -17.82
CA ASP A 558 -2.95 -15.77 -18.21
C ASP A 558 -3.89 -14.88 -17.38
N ILE A 559 -5.08 -14.63 -17.91
CA ILE A 559 -6.17 -13.93 -17.20
C ILE A 559 -7.33 -14.92 -17.06
N ILE A 560 -7.68 -15.24 -15.82
CA ILE A 560 -8.83 -16.09 -15.50
C ILE A 560 -9.93 -15.17 -14.98
N ILE A 561 -11.09 -15.15 -15.62
CA ILE A 561 -12.26 -14.39 -15.17
C ILE A 561 -13.17 -15.34 -14.39
N ASP A 562 -13.73 -14.89 -13.26
CA ASP A 562 -14.59 -15.75 -12.43
C ASP A 562 -15.89 -16.10 -13.16
N GLU A 563 -16.22 -17.39 -13.18
CA GLU A 563 -17.41 -17.87 -13.87
C GLU A 563 -18.71 -17.62 -13.11
N ASN A 564 -18.64 -17.35 -11.79
CA ASN A 564 -19.79 -17.32 -10.89
C ASN A 564 -20.32 -15.91 -10.60
N GLN A 565 -19.91 -14.89 -11.37
CA GLN A 565 -20.28 -13.49 -11.14
C GLN A 565 -21.35 -12.94 -12.09
N PRO A 566 -22.28 -12.09 -11.60
CA PRO A 566 -23.28 -11.43 -12.43
C PRO A 566 -22.62 -10.39 -13.36
N TRP A 567 -22.19 -10.81 -14.54
CA TRP A 567 -21.42 -10.01 -15.47
C TRP A 567 -22.29 -9.06 -16.30
N TYR A 568 -21.75 -7.86 -16.51
CA TYR A 568 -22.12 -6.93 -17.56
C TYR A 568 -21.00 -6.93 -18.61
N VAL A 569 -21.29 -7.48 -19.78
CA VAL A 569 -20.35 -7.63 -20.89
C VAL A 569 -20.80 -6.73 -22.03
N SER A 570 -20.27 -5.51 -22.06
CA SER A 570 -20.62 -4.52 -23.08
C SER A 570 -19.59 -3.40 -23.20
N LEU A 571 -19.43 -2.85 -24.40
CA LEU A 571 -18.67 -1.61 -24.61
C LEU A 571 -19.44 -0.35 -24.18
N ASN A 572 -20.74 -0.45 -23.85
CA ASN A 572 -21.50 0.69 -23.31
C ASN A 572 -21.07 0.98 -21.86
N PRO A 573 -20.73 2.24 -21.49
CA PRO A 573 -20.27 2.58 -20.15
C PRO A 573 -21.35 2.57 -19.05
N THR A 574 -22.63 2.36 -19.38
CA THR A 574 -23.72 2.40 -18.40
C THR A 574 -23.92 1.04 -17.75
N VAL A 575 -23.23 0.80 -16.63
CA VAL A 575 -23.22 -0.48 -15.91
C VAL A 575 -24.43 -0.58 -14.97
N PRO A 576 -25.25 -1.65 -15.04
CA PRO A 576 -26.32 -1.90 -14.08
C PRO A 576 -25.77 -2.12 -12.66
N SER A 577 -26.45 -1.57 -11.64
CA SER A 577 -25.97 -1.57 -10.24
C SER A 577 -25.70 -2.94 -9.63
N ALA A 578 -26.39 -3.98 -10.11
CA ALA A 578 -26.28 -5.36 -9.62
C ALA A 578 -25.31 -6.23 -10.43
N LYS A 579 -24.56 -5.65 -11.37
CA LYS A 579 -23.63 -6.38 -12.24
C LYS A 579 -22.21 -5.86 -12.10
N PHE A 580 -21.24 -6.75 -12.29
CA PHE A 580 -19.83 -6.39 -12.40
C PHE A 580 -19.48 -6.10 -13.85
N ASP A 581 -18.73 -5.03 -14.09
CA ASP A 581 -18.35 -4.64 -15.43
C ASP A 581 -17.11 -5.41 -15.91
N LEU A 582 -17.29 -6.35 -16.83
CA LEU A 582 -16.17 -7.17 -17.32
C LEU A 582 -15.10 -6.32 -17.99
N TYR A 583 -15.47 -5.20 -18.63
CA TYR A 583 -14.49 -4.30 -19.25
C TYR A 583 -13.56 -3.70 -18.20
N SER A 584 -14.10 -3.14 -17.12
CA SER A 584 -13.31 -2.57 -16.03
C SER A 584 -12.37 -3.62 -15.42
N VAL A 585 -12.85 -4.85 -15.23
CA VAL A 585 -12.02 -5.97 -14.77
C VAL A 585 -10.90 -6.29 -15.78
N MET A 586 -11.19 -6.37 -17.07
CA MET A 586 -10.16 -6.62 -18.08
C MET A 586 -9.09 -5.54 -18.13
N ILE A 587 -9.46 -4.27 -18.02
CA ILE A 587 -8.51 -3.16 -17.98
C ILE A 587 -7.58 -3.28 -16.75
N HIS A 588 -8.11 -3.71 -15.61
CA HIS A 588 -7.34 -4.00 -14.40
C HIS A 588 -6.39 -5.20 -14.57
N GLU A 589 -6.89 -6.35 -15.03
CA GLU A 589 -6.10 -7.58 -15.18
C GLU A 589 -4.99 -7.46 -16.23
N ILE A 590 -5.22 -6.71 -17.33
CA ILE A 590 -4.14 -6.40 -18.29
C ILE A 590 -3.03 -5.58 -17.62
N GLY A 591 -3.37 -4.73 -16.64
CA GLY A 591 -2.38 -4.06 -15.80
C GLY A 591 -1.49 -5.05 -15.05
N HIS A 592 -2.06 -6.11 -14.48
CA HIS A 592 -1.29 -7.18 -13.83
C HIS A 592 -0.45 -7.99 -14.82
N LEU A 593 -0.96 -8.28 -16.02
CA LEU A 593 -0.20 -8.90 -17.11
C LEU A 593 1.03 -8.05 -17.48
N LEU A 594 0.86 -6.73 -17.48
CA LEU A 594 1.93 -5.75 -17.63
C LEU A 594 2.75 -5.53 -16.34
N LEU A 595 2.64 -6.43 -15.37
CA LEU A 595 3.41 -6.44 -14.13
C LEU A 595 3.13 -5.27 -13.18
N MET A 596 1.98 -4.61 -13.28
CA MET A 596 1.54 -3.62 -12.30
C MET A 596 1.01 -4.30 -11.03
N LYS A 597 1.19 -3.64 -9.89
CA LYS A 597 0.66 -4.07 -8.59
C LYS A 597 -0.53 -3.19 -8.19
N HIS A 598 -1.29 -3.65 -7.19
CA HIS A 598 -2.45 -2.91 -6.71
C HIS A 598 -2.09 -1.48 -6.25
N ALA A 599 -3.07 -0.62 -6.43
CA ALA A 599 -3.10 0.77 -6.04
C ALA A 599 -4.24 1.00 -5.04
N ASN A 600 -4.10 1.98 -4.15
CA ASN A 600 -5.19 2.36 -3.25
C ASN A 600 -6.31 3.16 -3.93
N GLN A 601 -6.20 3.44 -5.24
CA GLN A 601 -7.21 4.11 -6.06
C GLN A 601 -6.91 3.90 -7.55
N GLY A 602 -7.88 4.19 -8.42
CA GLY A 602 -7.71 4.19 -9.87
C GLY A 602 -7.91 2.81 -10.50
N THR A 603 -7.29 2.58 -11.66
CA THR A 603 -7.48 1.36 -12.46
C THR A 603 -7.03 0.11 -11.73
N MET A 604 -5.91 0.19 -11.01
CA MET A 604 -5.34 -0.93 -10.26
C MET A 604 -5.90 -1.03 -8.84
N PHE A 605 -7.08 -0.45 -8.57
CA PHE A 605 -7.75 -0.60 -7.29
C PHE A 605 -8.18 -2.05 -7.07
N PHE A 606 -7.91 -2.60 -5.88
CA PHE A 606 -8.03 -4.04 -5.59
C PHE A 606 -9.41 -4.65 -5.84
N MET A 607 -10.48 -3.84 -5.78
CA MET A 607 -11.84 -4.33 -5.94
C MET A 607 -12.66 -3.37 -6.79
N THR A 608 -13.30 -3.92 -7.82
CA THR A 608 -14.27 -3.20 -8.65
C THR A 608 -15.69 -3.47 -8.12
N PRO A 609 -16.37 -2.50 -7.47
CA PRO A 609 -17.72 -2.74 -6.95
C PRO A 609 -18.74 -2.99 -8.08
N SER A 610 -19.83 -3.68 -7.77
CA SER A 610 -20.94 -3.84 -8.73
C SER A 610 -21.52 -2.47 -9.11
N GLY A 611 -21.89 -2.30 -10.38
CA GLY A 611 -22.38 -1.04 -10.92
C GLY A 611 -21.34 0.04 -11.15
N SER A 612 -20.08 -0.20 -10.77
CA SER A 612 -19.00 0.76 -11.06
C SER A 612 -18.53 0.64 -12.51
N ASN A 613 -17.99 1.75 -13.02
CA ASN A 613 -17.33 1.83 -14.31
C ASN A 613 -15.95 2.45 -14.08
N VAL A 614 -14.92 1.63 -14.22
CA VAL A 614 -13.50 1.99 -14.03
C VAL A 614 -12.73 1.63 -15.32
N ARG A 615 -13.26 2.06 -16.48
CA ARG A 615 -12.70 1.73 -17.80
C ARG A 615 -11.55 2.64 -18.24
N SER A 616 -11.20 3.66 -17.46
CA SER A 616 -10.09 4.57 -17.79
C SER A 616 -8.76 3.98 -17.33
N ILE A 617 -7.72 4.15 -18.15
CA ILE A 617 -6.32 3.92 -17.77
C ILE A 617 -5.75 5.25 -17.28
N ASP A 618 -5.39 5.34 -16.01
CA ASP A 618 -4.92 6.59 -15.42
C ASP A 618 -3.46 6.93 -15.77
N SER A 619 -3.12 8.22 -15.76
CA SER A 619 -1.78 8.69 -16.16
C SER A 619 -0.68 8.31 -15.17
N LYS A 620 -1.00 8.07 -13.89
CA LYS A 620 -0.01 7.61 -12.91
C LYS A 620 0.47 6.21 -13.26
N LEU A 621 -0.46 5.35 -13.66
CA LEU A 621 -0.17 4.00 -14.14
C LEU A 621 0.73 4.02 -15.38
N LEU A 622 0.42 4.90 -16.34
CA LEU A 622 1.20 5.06 -17.57
C LEU A 622 2.64 5.51 -17.31
N ASN A 623 2.87 6.38 -16.30
CA ASN A 623 4.23 6.75 -15.90
C ASN A 623 5.04 5.53 -15.44
N GLY A 624 4.41 4.59 -14.72
CA GLY A 624 5.05 3.35 -14.29
C GLY A 624 5.42 2.46 -15.47
N ILE A 625 4.48 2.25 -16.38
CA ILE A 625 4.73 1.46 -17.60
C ILE A 625 5.83 2.08 -18.46
N GLU A 626 5.89 3.40 -18.57
CA GLU A 626 6.95 4.09 -19.32
C GLU A 626 8.34 3.83 -18.71
N VAL A 627 8.47 3.88 -17.38
CA VAL A 627 9.71 3.51 -16.68
C VAL A 627 10.06 2.04 -16.94
N GLN A 628 9.06 1.15 -16.89
CA GLN A 628 9.25 -0.27 -17.08
C GLN A 628 9.70 -0.61 -18.51
N LYS A 629 9.05 0.00 -19.51
CA LYS A 629 9.38 -0.09 -20.93
C LYS A 629 10.81 0.39 -21.19
N ASN A 630 11.17 1.58 -20.74
CA ASN A 630 12.50 2.16 -20.99
C ASN A 630 13.63 1.30 -20.39
N ARG A 631 13.47 0.84 -19.15
CA ARG A 631 14.48 -0.04 -18.52
C ARG A 631 14.53 -1.42 -19.15
N THR A 632 13.39 -1.95 -19.61
CA THR A 632 13.34 -3.20 -20.36
C THR A 632 14.07 -3.08 -21.71
N LEU A 633 13.81 -2.01 -22.48
CA LEU A 633 14.50 -1.76 -23.75
C LEU A 633 16.03 -1.66 -23.55
N ASN A 634 16.47 -0.99 -22.49
CA ASN A 634 17.90 -0.95 -22.15
C ASN A 634 18.46 -2.34 -21.83
N ALA A 635 17.71 -3.18 -21.10
CA ALA A 635 18.12 -4.54 -20.79
C ALA A 635 18.14 -5.48 -22.01
N ILE A 636 17.28 -5.26 -23.02
CA ILE A 636 17.29 -6.00 -24.30
C ILE A 636 18.62 -5.80 -25.05
N GLY A 637 19.25 -4.64 -24.92
CA GLY A 637 20.60 -4.40 -25.45
C GLY A 637 21.73 -5.09 -24.69
N ASP A 638 21.43 -5.81 -23.61
CA ASP A 638 22.41 -6.39 -22.67
C ASP A 638 21.95 -7.78 -22.19
N CYS A 639 21.51 -7.91 -20.94
CA CYS A 639 21.19 -9.18 -20.30
C CYS A 639 19.94 -9.88 -20.85
N LEU A 640 19.10 -9.15 -21.60
CA LEU A 640 17.96 -9.66 -22.36
C LEU A 640 18.22 -9.68 -23.87
N ALA A 641 19.47 -9.80 -24.31
CA ALA A 641 19.79 -9.99 -25.72
C ALA A 641 19.05 -11.21 -26.30
N GLY A 642 18.35 -10.99 -27.42
CA GLY A 642 17.53 -12.02 -28.06
C GLY A 642 16.09 -12.10 -27.54
N PHE A 643 15.67 -11.20 -26.64
CA PHE A 643 14.26 -10.96 -26.32
C PHE A 643 13.71 -9.74 -27.07
N ALA A 644 12.39 -9.60 -27.09
CA ALA A 644 11.71 -8.50 -27.78
C ALA A 644 10.81 -7.71 -26.83
N LEU A 645 10.65 -6.42 -27.11
CA LEU A 645 9.58 -5.59 -26.57
C LEU A 645 9.10 -4.71 -27.72
N ASN A 646 8.06 -5.15 -28.41
CA ASN A 646 7.57 -4.42 -29.55
C ASN A 646 6.74 -3.21 -29.11
N THR A 647 7.04 -2.07 -29.68
CA THR A 647 6.38 -0.80 -29.41
C THR A 647 5.77 -0.29 -30.70
N SER A 648 4.45 -0.18 -30.76
CA SER A 648 3.75 0.35 -31.92
C SER A 648 3.17 1.72 -31.60
N VAL A 649 3.26 2.64 -32.57
CA VAL A 649 2.55 3.93 -32.57
C VAL A 649 1.33 3.91 -33.50
N ALA A 650 1.08 2.80 -34.19
CA ALA A 650 0.06 2.73 -35.24
C ALA A 650 -1.38 2.63 -34.71
N GLY A 651 -1.55 2.37 -33.40
CA GLY A 651 -2.85 2.19 -32.74
C GLY A 651 -3.50 0.85 -33.12
N CYS A 652 -4.15 0.21 -32.14
CA CYS A 652 -4.84 -1.09 -32.20
C CYS A 652 -4.42 -1.99 -33.37
N THR A 653 -3.15 -2.40 -33.31
CA THR A 653 -2.52 -3.36 -34.22
C THR A 653 -2.82 -4.80 -33.84
N THR A 654 -3.82 -5.00 -32.97
CA THR A 654 -4.66 -6.21 -32.93
C THR A 654 -5.37 -6.42 -34.26
N SER A 655 -4.65 -6.42 -35.40
CA SER A 655 -5.15 -7.00 -36.62
C SER A 655 -5.61 -8.39 -36.23
N THR A 656 -6.90 -8.68 -36.39
CA THR A 656 -7.33 -10.05 -36.46
C THR A 656 -6.51 -10.62 -37.59
N LYS A 657 -5.44 -11.35 -37.25
CA LYS A 657 -4.99 -12.39 -38.12
C LYS A 657 -6.24 -13.23 -38.21
N ASP A 658 -6.93 -13.11 -39.34
CA ASP A 658 -7.91 -14.10 -39.71
C ASP A 658 -7.10 -15.40 -39.86
N ASP A 659 -6.74 -16.02 -38.72
CA ASP A 659 -6.56 -17.46 -38.55
C ASP A 659 -7.96 -18.10 -38.66
N LEU A 660 -8.66 -17.68 -39.71
CA LEU A 660 -9.39 -18.55 -40.55
C LEU A 660 -8.40 -19.65 -40.93
N ASN A 661 -8.44 -20.71 -40.11
CA ASN A 661 -7.94 -22.05 -40.35
C ASN A 661 -8.65 -22.58 -41.61
N ILE A 662 -8.38 -21.91 -42.71
CA ILE A 662 -8.96 -22.11 -44.01
C ILE A 662 -8.00 -23.05 -44.69
N ASN A 663 -8.31 -24.33 -44.49
CA ASN A 663 -8.24 -25.28 -45.58
C ASN A 663 -9.40 -25.05 -46.59
N GLU A 664 -10.15 -23.94 -46.51
CA GLU A 664 -11.12 -23.51 -47.54
C GLU A 664 -10.42 -22.69 -48.63
N ASN A 665 -9.69 -23.36 -49.53
CA ASN A 665 -9.24 -22.83 -50.82
C ASN A 665 -10.00 -21.55 -51.27
N ARG A 666 -9.43 -20.37 -51.06
CA ARG A 666 -10.07 -19.09 -51.42
C ARG A 666 -9.86 -18.82 -52.91
N ILE A 667 -10.91 -18.40 -53.60
CA ILE A 667 -10.80 -17.92 -54.99
C ILE A 667 -10.39 -16.45 -54.91
N TYR A 668 -9.19 -16.14 -55.41
CA TYR A 668 -8.72 -14.76 -55.55
C TYR A 668 -8.52 -14.42 -57.03
N PRO A 669 -9.02 -13.27 -57.51
CA PRO A 669 -9.88 -12.33 -56.79
C PRO A 669 -11.27 -12.92 -56.51
N ASN A 670 -11.93 -12.48 -55.44
CA ASN A 670 -13.31 -12.90 -55.11
C ASN A 670 -14.37 -12.00 -55.79
N LEU A 671 -13.93 -11.15 -56.72
CA LEU A 671 -14.74 -10.16 -57.40
C LEU A 671 -14.32 -10.11 -58.87
N PHE A 672 -15.23 -10.48 -59.76
CA PHE A 672 -15.03 -10.44 -61.20
C PHE A 672 -16.05 -9.53 -61.86
N TYR A 673 -15.78 -9.03 -63.06
CA TYR A 673 -16.77 -8.28 -63.84
C TYR A 673 -17.54 -9.22 -64.77
N SER A 674 -18.84 -8.98 -64.93
CA SER A 674 -19.70 -9.67 -65.90
C SER A 674 -19.09 -9.59 -67.30
N GLY A 675 -19.02 -10.72 -67.99
CA GLY A 675 -18.39 -10.85 -69.31
C GLY A 675 -16.86 -10.92 -69.33
N ALA A 676 -16.18 -10.87 -68.17
CA ALA A 676 -14.74 -11.12 -68.11
C ALA A 676 -14.42 -12.63 -68.24
N ILE A 677 -13.23 -12.94 -68.76
CA ILE A 677 -12.64 -14.28 -68.65
C ILE A 677 -12.16 -14.46 -67.21
N ILE A 678 -12.82 -15.35 -66.48
CA ILE A 678 -12.52 -15.64 -65.09
C ILE A 678 -11.59 -16.85 -65.03
N GLN A 679 -10.35 -16.63 -64.61
CA GLN A 679 -9.38 -17.70 -64.36
C GLN A 679 -9.32 -18.00 -62.86
N ILE A 680 -9.65 -19.24 -62.48
CA ILE A 680 -9.58 -19.73 -61.11
C ILE A 680 -8.46 -20.76 -61.03
N ASN A 681 -7.47 -20.49 -60.17
CA ASN A 681 -6.36 -21.40 -59.91
C ASN A 681 -6.61 -22.13 -58.57
N PHE A 682 -6.50 -23.45 -58.60
CA PHE A 682 -6.64 -24.34 -57.45
C PHE A 682 -5.27 -24.81 -56.98
N GLU A 683 -5.09 -24.95 -55.67
CA GLU A 683 -3.84 -25.46 -55.08
C GLU A 683 -3.54 -26.92 -55.48
N LYS A 684 -4.60 -27.71 -55.69
CA LYS A 684 -4.56 -29.10 -56.13
C LYS A 684 -5.41 -29.31 -57.38
N GLU A 685 -5.13 -30.37 -58.12
CA GLU A 685 -5.97 -30.77 -59.26
C GLU A 685 -7.37 -31.18 -58.78
N PHE A 686 -8.40 -30.58 -59.36
CA PHE A 686 -9.78 -31.05 -59.17
C PHE A 686 -10.10 -32.12 -60.21
N GLU A 687 -10.93 -33.11 -59.86
CA GLU A 687 -11.39 -34.17 -60.77
C GLU A 687 -12.76 -33.88 -61.37
N GLU A 688 -13.59 -33.17 -60.60
CA GLU A 688 -14.96 -32.79 -60.94
C GLU A 688 -15.21 -31.39 -60.36
N ILE A 689 -15.90 -30.54 -61.10
CA ILE A 689 -16.29 -29.20 -60.67
C ILE A 689 -17.70 -28.88 -61.16
N GLU A 690 -18.50 -28.28 -60.30
CA GLU A 690 -19.88 -27.85 -60.50
C GLU A 690 -19.99 -26.41 -59.98
N ILE A 691 -20.63 -25.52 -60.73
CA ILE A 691 -20.90 -24.14 -60.30
C ILE A 691 -22.40 -23.90 -60.30
N TYR A 692 -22.91 -23.39 -59.18
CA TYR A 692 -24.31 -23.07 -58.99
C TYR A 692 -24.49 -21.57 -58.78
N ASP A 693 -25.60 -21.00 -59.25
CA ASP A 693 -26.03 -19.67 -58.84
C ASP A 693 -26.77 -19.69 -57.48
N LEU A 694 -27.14 -18.52 -56.95
CA LEU A 694 -27.91 -18.42 -55.70
C LEU A 694 -29.28 -19.12 -55.72
N LYS A 695 -29.84 -19.40 -56.90
CA LYS A 695 -31.09 -20.14 -57.04
C LYS A 695 -30.85 -21.65 -57.12
N SER A 696 -29.63 -22.10 -56.80
CA SER A 696 -29.17 -23.48 -56.92
C SER A 696 -29.28 -24.04 -58.34
N ARG A 697 -29.28 -23.20 -59.37
CA ARG A 697 -29.24 -23.64 -60.77
C ARG A 697 -27.80 -23.94 -61.14
N LEU A 698 -27.56 -25.11 -61.72
CA LEU A 698 -26.25 -25.49 -62.24
C LEU A 698 -25.92 -24.62 -63.47
N VAL A 699 -24.84 -23.84 -63.37
CA VAL A 699 -24.38 -22.90 -64.40
C VAL A 699 -23.18 -23.44 -65.17
N TYR A 700 -22.34 -24.26 -64.53
CA TYR A 700 -21.18 -24.89 -65.16
C TYR A 700 -20.89 -26.26 -64.55
N GLN A 701 -20.42 -27.20 -65.36
CA GLN A 701 -19.91 -28.50 -64.89
C GLN A 701 -18.75 -28.97 -65.77
N SER A 702 -17.71 -29.54 -65.14
CA SER A 702 -16.61 -30.21 -65.84
C SER A 702 -16.08 -31.41 -65.05
N LYS A 703 -15.59 -32.43 -65.76
CA LYS A 703 -14.96 -33.66 -65.22
C LYS A 703 -13.54 -33.84 -65.75
N THR A 704 -12.77 -32.77 -65.76
CA THR A 704 -11.39 -32.75 -66.23
C THR A 704 -10.43 -32.56 -65.07
N LYS A 705 -9.36 -33.36 -65.01
CA LYS A 705 -8.25 -33.11 -64.07
C LYS A 705 -7.49 -31.85 -64.47
N SER A 706 -7.60 -30.81 -63.65
CA SER A 706 -6.91 -29.53 -63.89
C SER A 706 -6.66 -28.79 -62.59
N ARG A 707 -5.64 -27.92 -62.58
CA ARG A 707 -5.42 -26.92 -61.53
C ARG A 707 -6.02 -25.56 -61.87
N THR A 708 -6.51 -25.39 -63.09
CA THR A 708 -7.05 -24.11 -63.57
C THR A 708 -8.40 -24.31 -64.23
N LEU A 709 -9.34 -23.42 -63.92
CA LEU A 709 -10.65 -23.33 -64.54
C LEU A 709 -10.79 -21.97 -65.22
N PHE A 710 -11.26 -21.97 -66.47
CA PHE A 710 -11.62 -20.76 -67.20
C PHE A 710 -13.13 -20.71 -67.37
N LEU A 711 -13.75 -19.63 -66.92
CA LEU A 711 -15.18 -19.36 -67.08
C LEU A 711 -15.35 -18.11 -67.92
N ASN A 712 -16.24 -18.18 -68.90
CA ASN A 712 -16.60 -17.06 -69.75
C ASN A 712 -18.10 -16.79 -69.58
N ASP A 713 -18.50 -15.53 -69.79
CA ASP A 713 -19.91 -15.13 -69.91
C ASP A 713 -20.79 -15.41 -68.68
N LEU A 714 -20.21 -15.44 -67.48
CA LEU A 714 -21.00 -15.45 -66.24
C LEU A 714 -21.71 -14.11 -66.07
N GLN A 715 -23.01 -14.16 -65.79
CA GLN A 715 -23.81 -12.97 -65.46
C GLN A 715 -23.45 -12.46 -64.06
N ALA A 716 -23.73 -11.19 -63.80
CA ALA A 716 -23.60 -10.62 -62.46
C ALA A 716 -24.42 -11.44 -61.43
N GLY A 717 -23.80 -11.81 -60.31
CA GLY A 717 -24.42 -12.63 -59.27
C GLY A 717 -23.41 -13.28 -58.32
N PHE A 718 -23.93 -14.00 -57.33
CA PHE A 718 -23.12 -14.85 -56.46
C PHE A 718 -23.20 -16.30 -56.94
N TYR A 719 -22.06 -16.98 -56.86
CA TYR A 719 -21.89 -18.34 -57.33
C TYR A 719 -21.24 -19.21 -56.25
N LEU A 720 -21.64 -20.49 -56.22
CA LEU A 720 -21.05 -21.55 -55.39
C LEU A 720 -20.33 -22.55 -56.30
N ILE A 721 -19.05 -22.74 -56.11
CA ILE A 721 -18.24 -23.76 -56.78
C ILE A 721 -18.11 -24.96 -55.86
N LYS A 722 -18.61 -26.10 -56.28
CA LYS A 722 -18.40 -27.40 -55.67
C LYS A 722 -17.40 -28.19 -56.51
N TYR A 723 -16.28 -28.61 -55.96
CA TYR A 723 -15.29 -29.40 -56.72
C TYR A 723 -14.68 -30.52 -55.88
N ARG A 724 -14.16 -31.56 -56.54
CA ARG A 724 -13.61 -32.75 -55.90
C ARG A 724 -12.08 -32.81 -56.04
N THR A 725 -11.37 -32.97 -54.94
CA THR A 725 -9.91 -33.23 -54.89
C THR A 725 -9.64 -34.44 -54.01
N ASP A 726 -8.82 -35.40 -54.45
CA ASP A 726 -8.37 -36.55 -53.63
C ASP A 726 -9.51 -37.25 -52.86
N SER A 727 -10.65 -37.50 -53.51
CA SER A 727 -11.88 -38.11 -52.95
C SER A 727 -12.78 -37.24 -52.05
N ASN A 728 -12.42 -35.99 -51.77
CA ASN A 728 -13.24 -35.07 -50.97
C ASN A 728 -13.86 -33.96 -51.82
N TYR A 729 -15.10 -33.59 -51.52
CA TYR A 729 -15.74 -32.40 -52.11
C TYR A 729 -15.45 -31.16 -51.26
N LYS A 730 -15.17 -30.04 -51.93
CA LYS A 730 -15.02 -28.71 -51.34
C LYS A 730 -16.05 -27.77 -51.98
N ILE A 731 -16.51 -26.77 -51.21
CA ILE A 731 -17.43 -25.73 -51.69
C ILE A 731 -16.81 -24.36 -51.42
N VAL A 732 -16.79 -23.48 -52.42
CA VAL A 732 -16.25 -22.11 -52.32
C VAL A 732 -17.20 -21.13 -53.00
N LYS A 733 -17.31 -19.90 -52.49
CA LYS A 733 -18.17 -18.85 -53.05
C LYS A 733 -17.38 -17.79 -53.81
N PHE A 734 -17.96 -17.23 -54.89
CA PHE A 734 -17.43 -16.03 -55.54
C PHE A 734 -18.51 -15.09 -56.10
N VAL A 735 -18.13 -13.83 -56.37
CA VAL A 735 -19.02 -12.77 -56.85
C VAL A 735 -18.61 -12.27 -58.24
N VAL A 736 -19.60 -12.12 -59.12
CA VAL A 736 -19.47 -11.43 -60.42
C VAL A 736 -20.34 -10.16 -60.36
N LEU A 737 -19.77 -9.01 -60.68
CA LEU A 737 -20.44 -7.70 -60.69
C LEU A 737 -20.99 -7.30 -62.06
#